data_AF-A0A9P6I1Y5-F1
#
_entry.id   AF-A0A9P6I1Y5-F1
#
_cell.length_a   1.000
_cell.length_b   1.000
_cell.length_c   1.000
_cell.angle_alpha   90.00
_cell.angle_beta   90.00
_cell.angle_gamma   90.00
#
_symmetry.space_group_name_H-M   'P 1'
#
loop_
_entity.id
_entity.type
_entity.pdbx_description
1 polymer ?
#
loop_
_entity_poly.entity_id
_entity_poly.type
_entity_poly.pdbx_seq_one_letter_code
_entity_poly.pdbx_strand_id
1 'polypeptide(L)'
;MASPEELDDSIKTAYQSYKAATNYFLEWLWCHYRLVAPGHTSSHTFKSGAEILVAVKILRKAKIAAPPSVIASLQQAILKRRVALAIYQSRSTDDVEHEIFLQRLEMSLQILIPMMGASDSLKPGITPETTFIAPNPYSSISILDEDTEPEAVSTNASAPKSSSKKEAIPDGSIVRGRNTYLEDDKITALCEGADFILVIPHRDVHIRLSNSLKAQELHDMHQELQQCWKDAAKGDLPIPVAAWLTSDAFHKIQATIPSDLDETINILVGGSLSGKLYGKGRDSFLENPMFQDADVLFHHHHAMKTIMEEGIDSARFDVLARIYESSTKFGGKSGNETMDKNGKPKLPPQEKWSIGFVSCYVIREIFASLKKDMSGTRAITGVEQITSYLRPRKGSCEPFFAEACEFLKDGHPKPPSTLVIGLRILLSTSEAFFWPDNGALNTTNCRLEALRLAQQMKASVAPVIDRFRDLPVNPDGKVPWLEGARSFYDEMNAYTREKRFDLYHMMPWTAGCHMTEMLYQAKLYGNLLILHNSVVPGTLHLYNTLVQSRVKMHRIPVMDELCEMFLDSMFLGRLPDANFLSHFRRAVHGCKISKDKGVQHDGKLISRLELDPKQGPRLLWVESDFKESHIRNHGPIGRLIARMHGITIPPRGDIKPEVRRRLDCLYYSTPCAEHTKRAKEEIVKEFRGPRPVMAVDYFAIFNLCAEVMCELVRLRKPDMEKEEPDFDMTAFKSDLFLSSKFVDDSIEIIMKLCADKNYRGLVSTAGKDCIPARAFSKLDKKLSLDQMKWKM
;
A
#
# COMPACT_ATOMS: atom_id res chain seq x y z
N MET A 1 11.81 -48.14 29.35
CA MET A 1 11.08 -47.58 28.19
C MET A 1 11.25 -46.08 28.31
N ALA A 2 11.69 -45.39 27.25
CA ALA A 2 11.80 -43.93 27.23
C ALA A 2 10.42 -43.31 27.48
N SER A 3 10.36 -42.14 28.11
CA SER A 3 9.10 -41.42 28.27
C SER A 3 8.54 -40.98 26.90
N PRO A 4 7.23 -40.77 26.74
CA PRO A 4 6.66 -40.20 25.52
C PRO A 4 7.34 -38.88 25.09
N GLU A 5 7.70 -38.03 26.06
CA GLU A 5 8.39 -36.76 25.84
C GLU A 5 9.83 -36.96 25.32
N GLU A 6 10.60 -37.90 25.89
CA GLU A 6 11.95 -38.23 25.42
C GLU A 6 11.93 -38.81 23.98
N LEU A 7 10.85 -39.51 23.63
CA LEU A 7 10.67 -40.05 22.28
C LEU A 7 10.36 -38.96 21.26
N ASP A 8 9.55 -37.97 21.62
CA ASP A 8 9.19 -36.86 20.74
C ASP A 8 10.35 -35.88 20.51
N ASP A 9 11.16 -35.60 21.54
CA ASP A 9 12.40 -34.82 21.40
C ASP A 9 13.43 -35.53 20.50
N SER A 10 13.51 -36.86 20.60
CA SER A 10 14.36 -37.67 19.72
C SER A 10 13.89 -37.62 18.27
N ILE A 11 12.58 -37.63 18.00
CA ILE A 11 12.01 -37.50 16.65
C ILE A 11 12.32 -36.13 16.06
N LYS A 12 12.05 -35.06 16.81
CA LYS A 12 12.31 -33.68 16.40
C LYS A 12 13.78 -33.46 16.05
N THR A 13 14.68 -33.95 16.91
CA THR A 13 16.13 -33.84 16.71
C THR A 13 16.58 -34.63 15.48
N ALA A 14 16.08 -35.87 15.30
CA ALA A 14 16.40 -36.67 14.12
C ALA A 14 15.89 -36.00 12.83
N TYR A 15 14.69 -35.43 12.86
CA TYR A 15 14.06 -34.73 11.75
C TYR A 15 14.84 -33.51 11.27
N GLN A 16 15.10 -32.59 12.20
CA GLN A 16 15.83 -31.35 11.90
C GLN A 16 17.23 -31.67 11.36
N SER A 17 17.90 -32.67 11.97
CA SER A 17 19.23 -33.09 11.55
C SER A 17 19.24 -33.64 10.12
N TYR A 18 18.28 -34.49 9.73
CA TYR A 18 18.25 -35.01 8.36
C TYR A 18 17.85 -33.94 7.34
N LYS A 19 16.98 -33.00 7.70
CA LYS A 19 16.55 -31.91 6.80
C LYS A 19 17.68 -30.95 6.48
N ALA A 20 18.43 -30.51 7.49
CA ALA A 20 19.62 -29.70 7.29
C ALA A 20 20.62 -30.38 6.36
N ALA A 21 20.89 -31.67 6.60
CA ALA A 21 21.80 -32.47 5.80
C ALA A 21 21.29 -32.73 4.36
N THR A 22 19.98 -32.90 4.18
CA THR A 22 19.35 -33.05 2.86
C THR A 22 19.43 -31.74 2.07
N ASN A 23 19.12 -30.60 2.69
CA ASN A 23 19.13 -29.30 2.03
C ASN A 23 20.54 -28.90 1.58
N TYR A 24 21.55 -29.12 2.42
CA TYR A 24 22.95 -28.87 2.04
C TYR A 24 23.36 -29.66 0.79
N PHE A 25 22.97 -30.94 0.70
CA PHE A 25 23.18 -31.77 -0.48
C PHE A 25 22.42 -31.24 -1.70
N LEU A 26 21.13 -30.91 -1.56
CA LEU A 26 20.29 -30.47 -2.67
C LEU A 26 20.69 -29.10 -3.21
N GLU A 27 21.12 -28.17 -2.37
CA GLU A 27 21.62 -26.86 -2.79
C GLU A 27 22.89 -27.03 -3.65
N TRP A 28 23.85 -27.83 -3.19
CA TRP A 28 25.05 -28.14 -3.97
C TRP A 28 24.69 -28.76 -5.33
N LEU A 29 23.84 -29.80 -5.31
CA LEU A 29 23.42 -30.52 -6.51
C LEU A 29 22.75 -29.57 -7.51
N TRP A 30 21.87 -28.69 -7.01
CA TRP A 30 21.15 -27.72 -7.82
C TRP A 30 22.07 -26.69 -8.47
N CYS A 31 23.00 -26.12 -7.71
CA CYS A 31 23.97 -25.16 -8.20
C CYS A 31 24.79 -25.72 -9.37
N HIS A 32 25.33 -26.94 -9.22
CA HIS A 32 26.13 -27.56 -10.27
C HIS A 32 25.28 -28.05 -11.44
N TYR A 33 24.06 -28.55 -11.18
CA TYR A 33 23.17 -29.02 -12.24
C TYR A 33 22.81 -27.91 -13.22
N ARG A 34 22.51 -26.70 -12.72
CA ARG A 34 22.21 -25.53 -13.56
C ARG A 34 23.38 -25.06 -14.42
N LEU A 35 24.61 -25.24 -13.95
CA LEU A 35 25.81 -24.91 -14.72
C LEU A 35 26.02 -25.88 -15.89
N VAL A 36 25.70 -27.16 -15.69
CA VAL A 36 25.90 -28.22 -16.70
C VAL A 36 24.72 -28.34 -17.66
N ALA A 37 23.49 -28.03 -17.23
CA ALA A 37 22.27 -28.20 -18.01
C ALA A 37 21.29 -27.00 -17.92
N PRO A 38 21.71 -25.79 -18.35
CA PRO A 38 20.92 -24.56 -18.17
C PRO A 38 19.54 -24.57 -18.86
N GLY A 39 19.35 -25.39 -19.89
CA GLY A 39 18.08 -25.52 -20.61
C GLY A 39 17.07 -26.51 -20.01
N HIS A 40 17.44 -27.25 -18.96
CA HIS A 40 16.61 -28.33 -18.40
C HIS A 40 15.86 -27.95 -17.12
N THR A 41 15.92 -26.67 -16.69
CA THR A 41 15.30 -26.22 -15.42
C THR A 41 14.47 -24.97 -15.61
N SER A 42 13.13 -25.11 -15.55
CA SER A 42 12.20 -23.98 -15.40
C SER A 42 11.82 -23.70 -13.94
N SER A 43 12.10 -24.64 -13.03
CA SER A 43 11.87 -24.54 -11.57
C SER A 43 13.14 -24.09 -10.85
N HIS A 44 13.01 -23.59 -9.61
CA HIS A 44 14.12 -23.23 -8.71
C HIS A 44 14.53 -24.36 -7.75
N THR A 45 13.82 -25.49 -7.76
CA THR A 45 14.06 -26.68 -6.91
C THR A 45 13.73 -27.97 -7.67
N PHE A 46 14.24 -29.11 -7.17
CA PHE A 46 13.86 -30.44 -7.64
C PHE A 46 12.45 -30.79 -7.15
N LYS A 47 11.58 -31.26 -8.05
CA LYS A 47 10.18 -31.61 -7.78
C LYS A 47 9.99 -33.05 -7.35
N SER A 48 10.97 -33.92 -7.62
CA SER A 48 10.87 -35.33 -7.27
C SER A 48 12.25 -35.94 -7.04
N GLY A 49 12.29 -37.05 -6.30
CA GLY A 49 13.51 -37.85 -6.18
C GLY A 49 14.01 -38.40 -7.53
N ALA A 50 13.15 -38.55 -8.54
CA ALA A 50 13.57 -38.93 -9.89
C ALA A 50 14.39 -37.81 -10.56
N GLU A 51 14.00 -36.54 -10.38
CA GLU A 51 14.76 -35.39 -10.88
C GLU A 51 16.13 -35.28 -10.20
N ILE A 52 16.21 -35.54 -8.88
CA ILE A 52 17.47 -35.59 -8.13
C ILE A 52 18.42 -36.62 -8.77
N LEU A 53 17.94 -37.83 -9.04
CA LEU A 53 18.74 -38.89 -9.68
C LEU A 53 19.18 -38.52 -11.09
N VAL A 54 18.32 -37.87 -11.88
CA VAL A 54 18.67 -37.38 -13.22
C VAL A 54 19.78 -36.33 -13.13
N ALA A 55 19.67 -35.37 -12.22
CA ALA A 55 20.68 -34.33 -12.01
C ALA A 55 22.03 -34.92 -11.59
N VAL A 56 22.03 -35.86 -10.64
CA VAL A 56 23.26 -36.55 -10.19
C VAL A 56 23.92 -37.33 -11.34
N LYS A 57 23.14 -38.03 -12.18
CA LYS A 57 23.65 -38.71 -13.38
C LYS A 57 24.26 -37.75 -14.39
N ILE A 58 23.68 -36.56 -14.54
CA ILE A 58 24.18 -35.50 -15.43
C ILE A 58 25.52 -34.95 -14.91
N LEU A 59 25.64 -34.69 -13.60
CA LEU A 59 26.91 -34.28 -13.00
C LEU A 59 28.01 -35.34 -13.14
N ARG A 60 27.66 -36.62 -12.99
CA ARG A 60 28.61 -37.73 -13.26
C ARG A 60 29.09 -37.72 -14.69
N LYS A 61 28.18 -37.56 -15.66
CA LYS A 61 28.54 -37.49 -17.09
C LYS A 61 29.45 -36.30 -17.39
N ALA A 62 29.23 -35.19 -16.70
CA ALA A 62 30.07 -33.99 -16.80
C ALA A 62 31.36 -34.05 -15.96
N LYS A 63 31.64 -35.18 -15.28
CA LYS A 63 32.83 -35.39 -14.44
C LYS A 63 33.03 -34.31 -13.36
N ILE A 64 31.93 -33.76 -12.81
CA ILE A 64 32.01 -32.80 -11.70
C ILE A 64 32.36 -33.55 -10.42
N ALA A 65 33.44 -33.17 -9.74
CA ALA A 65 33.81 -33.79 -8.47
C ALA A 65 32.83 -33.42 -7.35
N ALA A 66 32.45 -34.40 -6.53
CA ALA A 66 31.61 -34.18 -5.35
C ALA A 66 32.50 -33.90 -4.12
N PRO A 67 32.35 -32.75 -3.43
CA PRO A 67 33.12 -32.46 -2.23
C PRO A 67 32.87 -33.51 -1.12
N PRO A 68 33.90 -33.89 -0.32
CA PRO A 68 33.72 -34.81 0.80
C PRO A 68 32.63 -34.36 1.79
N SER A 69 32.47 -33.05 2.00
CA SER A 69 31.41 -32.49 2.86
C SER A 69 30.00 -32.79 2.35
N VAL A 70 29.80 -32.78 1.03
CA VAL A 70 28.51 -33.10 0.40
C VAL A 70 28.18 -34.59 0.53
N ILE A 71 29.19 -35.45 0.33
CA ILE A 71 29.05 -36.90 0.53
C ILE A 71 28.70 -37.20 1.99
N ALA A 72 29.41 -36.59 2.94
CA ALA A 72 29.16 -36.75 4.37
C ALA A 72 27.75 -36.26 4.76
N SER A 73 27.31 -35.12 4.22
CA SER A 73 25.97 -34.60 4.45
C SER A 73 24.89 -35.53 3.89
N LEU A 74 25.08 -36.09 2.69
CA LEU A 74 24.13 -37.05 2.12
C LEU A 74 24.07 -38.37 2.92
N GLN A 75 25.22 -38.87 3.38
CA GLN A 75 25.28 -40.03 4.28
C GLN A 75 24.54 -39.78 5.60
N GLN A 76 24.75 -38.60 6.20
CA GLN A 76 24.06 -38.19 7.42
C GLN A 76 22.54 -38.07 7.20
N ALA A 77 22.12 -37.50 6.06
CA ALA A 77 20.71 -37.41 5.69
C ALA A 77 20.05 -38.79 5.60
N ILE A 78 20.70 -39.75 4.92
CA ILE A 78 20.21 -41.14 4.79
C ILE A 78 20.13 -41.81 6.16
N LEU A 79 21.19 -41.73 6.97
CA LEU A 79 21.24 -42.34 8.30
C LEU A 79 20.10 -41.84 9.19
N LYS A 80 19.92 -40.51 9.25
CA LYS A 80 18.91 -39.88 10.11
C LYS A 80 17.49 -40.10 9.59
N ARG A 81 17.29 -40.17 8.27
CA ARG A 81 15.99 -40.58 7.67
C ARG A 81 15.65 -42.05 7.98
N ARG A 82 16.62 -42.97 8.02
CA ARG A 82 16.39 -44.36 8.48
C ARG A 82 15.93 -44.41 9.93
N VAL A 83 16.50 -43.57 10.80
CA VAL A 83 16.05 -43.44 12.20
C VAL A 83 14.61 -42.93 12.24
N ALA A 84 14.28 -41.88 11.48
CA ALA A 84 12.91 -41.38 11.39
C ALA A 84 11.93 -42.44 10.85
N LEU A 85 12.29 -43.16 9.79
CA LEU A 85 11.50 -44.24 9.20
C LEU A 85 11.24 -45.38 10.18
N ALA A 86 12.26 -45.81 10.94
CA ALA A 86 12.09 -46.83 11.97
C ALA A 86 11.11 -46.38 13.07
N ILE A 87 11.14 -45.09 13.43
CA ILE A 87 10.19 -44.52 14.40
C ILE A 87 8.78 -44.49 13.79
N TYR A 88 8.62 -44.09 12.53
CA TYR A 88 7.32 -44.14 11.83
C TYR A 88 6.76 -45.56 11.75
N GLN A 89 7.59 -46.55 11.35
CA GLN A 89 7.19 -47.95 11.30
C GLN A 89 6.77 -48.49 12.67
N SER A 90 7.44 -48.06 13.75
CA SER A 90 7.07 -48.44 15.13
C SER A 90 5.69 -47.92 15.55
N ARG A 91 5.18 -46.86 14.90
CA ARG A 91 3.85 -46.27 15.12
C ARG A 91 2.79 -46.79 14.13
N SER A 92 3.10 -47.87 13.38
CA SER A 92 2.22 -48.44 12.35
C SER A 92 1.79 -47.46 11.25
N THR A 93 2.58 -46.40 11.02
CA THR A 93 2.42 -45.53 9.85
C THR A 93 3.30 -46.08 8.74
N ASP A 94 2.68 -46.75 7.78
CA ASP A 94 3.39 -47.20 6.57
C ASP A 94 3.61 -46.00 5.65
N ASP A 95 4.87 -45.59 5.49
CA ASP A 95 5.28 -44.45 4.66
C ASP A 95 6.14 -44.93 3.49
N VAL A 96 5.48 -45.61 2.55
CA VAL A 96 6.05 -46.13 1.31
C VAL A 96 6.76 -45.02 0.52
N GLU A 97 6.26 -43.78 0.58
CA GLU A 97 6.86 -42.65 -0.12
C GLU A 97 8.20 -42.24 0.49
N HIS A 98 8.30 -42.22 1.83
CA HIS A 98 9.56 -41.95 2.53
C HIS A 98 10.61 -43.03 2.25
N GLU A 99 10.20 -44.30 2.18
CA GLU A 99 11.09 -45.39 1.82
C GLU A 99 11.58 -45.26 0.37
N ILE A 100 10.69 -44.97 -0.59
CA ILE A 100 11.06 -44.71 -1.98
C ILE A 100 12.01 -43.51 -2.08
N PHE A 101 11.75 -42.42 -1.34
CA PHE A 101 12.62 -41.26 -1.35
C PHE A 101 14.01 -41.58 -0.76
N LEU A 102 14.05 -42.33 0.34
CA LEU A 102 15.29 -42.79 0.97
C LEU A 102 16.12 -43.66 0.01
N GLN A 103 15.48 -44.61 -0.68
CA GLN A 103 16.14 -45.43 -1.72
C GLN A 103 16.74 -44.56 -2.83
N ARG A 104 16.07 -43.47 -3.22
CA ARG A 104 16.59 -42.54 -4.24
C ARG A 104 17.79 -41.73 -3.74
N LEU A 105 17.83 -41.35 -2.45
CA LEU A 105 18.99 -40.72 -1.85
C LEU A 105 20.18 -41.69 -1.79
N GLU A 106 19.94 -42.96 -1.45
CA GLU A 106 20.96 -44.01 -1.45
C GLU A 106 21.53 -44.26 -2.85
N MET A 107 20.68 -44.34 -3.87
CA MET A 107 21.11 -44.40 -5.27
C MET A 107 21.93 -43.17 -5.67
N SER A 108 21.53 -41.97 -5.23
CA SER A 108 22.28 -40.74 -5.46
C SER A 108 23.68 -40.81 -4.82
N LEU A 109 23.77 -41.31 -3.58
CA LEU A 109 25.03 -41.50 -2.88
C LEU A 109 25.95 -42.48 -3.60
N GLN A 110 25.43 -43.61 -4.08
CA GLN A 110 26.20 -44.60 -4.84
C GLN A 110 26.77 -44.02 -6.14
N ILE A 111 26.07 -43.09 -6.78
CA ILE A 111 26.56 -42.42 -8.00
C ILE A 111 27.66 -41.39 -7.66
N LEU A 112 27.56 -40.71 -6.52
CA LEU A 112 28.47 -39.64 -6.13
C LEU A 112 29.75 -40.12 -5.45
N ILE A 113 29.75 -41.27 -4.77
CA ILE A 113 30.96 -41.81 -4.09
C ILE A 113 32.15 -41.97 -5.07
N PRO A 114 31.99 -42.56 -6.29
CA PRO A 114 33.08 -42.62 -7.27
C PRO A 114 33.53 -41.25 -7.80
N MET A 115 32.71 -40.21 -7.62
CA MET A 115 33.01 -38.82 -8.01
C MET A 115 33.68 -38.04 -6.87
N MET A 116 33.89 -38.66 -5.70
CA MET A 116 34.67 -38.10 -4.61
C MET A 116 36.13 -38.08 -5.04
N GLY A 117 36.53 -36.99 -5.70
CA GLY A 117 37.92 -36.81 -6.11
C GLY A 117 38.80 -36.79 -4.87
N ALA A 118 39.92 -37.52 -4.90
CA ALA A 118 41.08 -37.12 -4.12
C ALA A 118 41.34 -35.66 -4.47
N SER A 119 41.41 -34.80 -3.46
CA SER A 119 41.67 -33.37 -3.62
C SER A 119 43.12 -33.16 -4.05
N ASP A 120 43.54 -33.78 -5.16
CA ASP A 120 44.82 -33.55 -5.78
C ASP A 120 44.70 -32.24 -6.54
N SER A 121 45.07 -31.17 -5.84
CA SER A 121 45.43 -29.85 -6.34
C SER A 121 44.75 -29.47 -7.66
N LEU A 122 43.70 -28.67 -7.58
CA LEU A 122 43.19 -27.87 -8.70
C LEU A 122 44.37 -27.16 -9.38
N LYS A 123 44.88 -27.72 -10.49
CA LYS A 123 45.71 -26.98 -11.43
C LYS A 123 44.81 -25.92 -12.08
N PRO A 124 45.10 -24.62 -11.95
CA PRO A 124 44.32 -23.59 -12.62
C PRO A 124 44.67 -23.65 -14.10
N GLY A 125 43.81 -24.27 -14.89
CA GLY A 125 44.02 -24.41 -16.32
C GLY A 125 42.83 -25.02 -17.01
N ILE A 126 41.85 -24.18 -17.35
CA ILE A 126 41.07 -24.14 -18.61
C ILE A 126 40.06 -23.01 -18.40
N THR A 127 40.37 -21.85 -18.96
CA THR A 127 39.42 -20.77 -19.22
C THR A 127 38.52 -21.17 -20.39
N PRO A 128 37.17 -21.19 -20.23
CA PRO A 128 36.28 -21.11 -21.37
C PRO A 128 36.29 -19.66 -21.88
N GLU A 129 36.54 -19.49 -23.17
CA GLU A 129 36.56 -18.20 -23.85
C GLU A 129 35.22 -17.45 -23.68
N THR A 130 35.36 -16.17 -23.32
CA THR A 130 34.47 -15.04 -23.64
C THR A 130 32.97 -15.17 -23.38
N THR A 131 32.50 -14.61 -22.26
CA THR A 131 31.51 -13.51 -22.27
C THR A 131 31.37 -12.83 -20.89
N PHE A 132 31.57 -11.51 -20.88
CA PHE A 132 31.23 -10.50 -19.86
C PHE A 132 31.20 -10.89 -18.37
N ILE A 133 32.29 -10.61 -17.66
CA ILE A 133 32.29 -10.40 -16.21
C ILE A 133 32.66 -8.93 -15.95
N ALA A 134 31.69 -8.16 -15.44
CA ALA A 134 31.96 -6.85 -14.85
C ALA A 134 32.75 -7.04 -13.54
N PRO A 135 33.74 -6.17 -13.23
CA PRO A 135 34.55 -6.31 -12.03
C PRO A 135 33.69 -6.20 -10.77
N ASN A 136 33.96 -7.09 -9.81
CA ASN A 136 33.33 -7.14 -8.49
C ASN A 136 33.52 -5.77 -7.77
N PRO A 137 32.44 -5.01 -7.49
CA PRO A 137 32.53 -3.68 -6.88
C PRO A 137 32.89 -3.69 -5.38
N TYR A 138 33.14 -4.85 -4.77
CA TYR A 138 33.45 -4.98 -3.35
C TYR A 138 34.92 -5.36 -3.06
N SER A 139 35.83 -5.25 -4.03
CA SER A 139 37.26 -5.55 -3.82
C SER A 139 38.02 -4.51 -3.01
N SER A 140 37.38 -3.42 -2.57
CA SER A 140 38.05 -2.22 -2.05
C SER A 140 37.63 -1.84 -0.63
N ILE A 141 37.38 -2.81 0.25
CA ILE A 141 37.24 -2.55 1.69
C ILE A 141 38.23 -3.43 2.45
N SER A 142 39.45 -2.93 2.56
CA SER A 142 40.41 -3.26 3.62
C SER A 142 41.50 -2.20 3.54
N ILE A 143 41.88 -1.66 4.71
CA ILE A 143 43.04 -0.80 5.04
C ILE A 143 42.64 0.64 5.45
N LEU A 144 43.12 0.99 6.66
CA LEU A 144 43.09 2.27 7.42
C LEU A 144 41.83 2.43 8.31
N ASP A 145 41.90 2.52 9.63
CA ASP A 145 42.83 3.29 10.48
C ASP A 145 42.98 2.69 11.89
N GLU A 146 44.24 2.58 12.34
CA GLU A 146 44.64 2.53 13.75
C GLU A 146 44.99 3.96 14.16
N ASP A 147 44.38 4.49 15.21
CA ASP A 147 44.93 5.63 15.95
C ASP A 147 44.67 5.47 17.46
N THR A 148 45.72 4.99 18.12
CA THR A 148 46.40 5.59 19.28
C THR A 148 45.56 6.30 20.36
N GLU A 149 45.48 5.70 21.56
CA GLU A 149 45.56 6.45 22.83
C GLU A 149 46.53 5.74 23.81
N PRO A 150 47.36 6.48 24.59
CA PRO A 150 48.38 5.90 25.45
C PRO A 150 47.96 5.78 26.92
N GLU A 151 48.54 4.73 27.54
CA GLU A 151 49.08 4.62 28.91
C GLU A 151 48.18 4.94 30.13
N ALA A 152 48.02 4.13 31.18
CA ALA A 152 48.73 3.02 31.84
C ALA A 152 48.79 3.39 33.33
N VAL A 153 48.23 2.58 34.24
CA VAL A 153 48.73 2.45 35.62
C VAL A 153 48.43 1.04 36.18
N SER A 154 49.51 0.39 36.60
CA SER A 154 49.67 -0.56 37.72
C SER A 154 49.24 -2.04 37.60
N THR A 155 50.24 -2.85 37.24
CA THR A 155 50.76 -4.02 37.96
C THR A 155 49.92 -4.67 39.09
N ASN A 156 49.69 -5.97 38.97
CA ASN A 156 50.30 -6.97 39.88
C ASN A 156 50.22 -8.41 39.33
N ALA A 157 51.33 -9.11 39.50
CA ALA A 157 51.56 -10.48 39.08
C ALA A 157 51.00 -11.50 40.08
N SER A 158 50.50 -12.63 39.57
CA SER A 158 50.66 -13.98 40.16
C SER A 158 50.14 -15.05 39.21
N ALA A 159 50.98 -16.05 38.94
CA ALA A 159 50.63 -17.37 38.40
C ALA A 159 51.06 -18.43 39.46
N PRO A 160 50.79 -19.75 39.35
CA PRO A 160 50.18 -20.51 38.24
C PRO A 160 49.21 -21.68 38.67
N LYS A 161 48.81 -22.48 37.65
CA LYS A 161 48.20 -23.84 37.66
C LYS A 161 46.65 -23.86 37.68
N SER A 162 45.91 -24.65 36.90
CA SER A 162 46.19 -25.81 36.04
C SER A 162 45.02 -26.09 35.07
N SER A 163 45.35 -26.51 33.85
CA SER A 163 44.68 -27.50 32.98
C SER A 163 43.14 -27.68 32.99
N SER A 164 42.51 -27.32 31.87
CA SER A 164 41.75 -28.27 31.03
C SER A 164 41.42 -27.63 29.67
N LYS A 165 42.03 -28.15 28.59
CA LYS A 165 41.69 -27.79 27.20
C LYS A 165 40.27 -28.28 26.88
N LYS A 166 39.37 -27.36 26.51
CA LYS A 166 38.23 -27.64 25.64
C LYS A 166 38.48 -26.90 24.33
N GLU A 167 38.50 -27.65 23.23
CA GLU A 167 38.54 -27.10 21.88
C GLU A 167 37.31 -26.24 21.64
N ALA A 168 37.53 -24.97 21.32
CA ALA A 168 36.49 -24.06 20.86
C ALA A 168 36.26 -24.32 19.36
N ILE A 169 35.03 -24.70 19.02
CA ILE A 169 34.52 -24.69 17.65
C ILE A 169 34.35 -23.21 17.25
N PRO A 170 34.81 -22.77 16.06
CA PRO A 170 34.61 -21.40 15.62
C PRO A 170 33.13 -21.09 15.44
N ASP A 171 32.69 -19.99 16.04
CA ASP A 171 31.37 -19.40 15.87
C ASP A 171 31.22 -18.93 14.42
N GLY A 172 30.68 -19.83 13.58
CA GLY A 172 30.34 -19.57 12.19
C GLY A 172 28.95 -18.97 12.11
N SER A 173 28.88 -17.68 11.76
CA SER A 173 27.64 -16.98 11.42
C SER A 173 26.75 -17.85 10.53
N ILE A 174 25.58 -18.23 11.04
CA ILE A 174 24.54 -18.94 10.28
C ILE A 174 24.11 -18.02 9.14
N VAL A 175 24.65 -18.26 7.95
CA VAL A 175 24.04 -17.81 6.70
C VAL A 175 22.67 -18.46 6.64
N ARG A 176 21.58 -17.68 6.75
CA ARG A 176 20.21 -18.16 6.51
C ARG A 176 20.13 -18.69 5.07
N GLY A 177 20.32 -19.99 4.90
CA GLY A 177 20.13 -20.72 3.65
C GLY A 177 18.67 -20.65 3.20
N ARG A 178 18.44 -20.76 1.89
CA ARG A 178 17.08 -20.75 1.34
C ARG A 178 16.42 -22.08 1.68
N ASN A 179 15.26 -22.06 2.33
CA ASN A 179 14.50 -23.28 2.61
C ASN A 179 14.01 -23.90 1.28
N THR A 180 14.63 -25.00 0.88
CA THR A 180 14.10 -25.88 -0.17
C THR A 180 13.01 -26.76 0.44
N TYR A 181 11.76 -26.56 0.03
CA TYR A 181 10.61 -27.35 0.47
C TYR A 181 10.50 -28.65 -0.32
N LEU A 182 10.56 -29.79 0.36
CA LEU A 182 10.24 -31.13 -0.14
C LEU A 182 8.84 -31.55 0.37
N GLU A 183 8.18 -32.50 -0.30
CA GLU A 183 6.80 -32.93 0.02
C GLU A 183 6.63 -33.46 1.46
N ASP A 184 7.71 -33.97 2.07
CA ASP A 184 7.79 -34.45 3.45
C ASP A 184 7.98 -33.32 4.50
N ASP A 185 8.26 -32.06 4.09
CA ASP A 185 8.39 -30.91 5.02
C ASP A 185 7.09 -30.50 5.70
N LYS A 186 5.96 -30.94 5.15
CA LYS A 186 4.65 -30.61 5.70
C LYS A 186 4.42 -31.41 6.98
N ILE A 187 4.82 -32.67 7.05
CA ILE A 187 4.38 -33.62 8.10
C ILE A 187 4.86 -33.25 9.52
N THR A 188 6.05 -32.67 9.70
CA THR A 188 6.61 -32.46 11.06
C THR A 188 6.34 -31.08 11.65
N ALA A 189 6.20 -30.02 10.84
CA ALA A 189 5.65 -28.74 11.32
C ALA A 189 4.18 -28.91 11.80
N LEU A 190 3.55 -30.01 11.39
CA LEU A 190 2.18 -30.40 11.73
C LEU A 190 2.06 -31.24 12.99
N CYS A 191 3.07 -32.02 13.39
CA CYS A 191 3.02 -32.80 14.63
C CYS A 191 3.17 -31.93 15.88
N GLU A 192 3.91 -30.82 15.81
CA GLU A 192 4.14 -29.93 16.95
C GLU A 192 2.90 -29.10 17.34
N GLY A 193 1.82 -29.13 16.56
CA GLY A 193 0.51 -28.56 16.90
C GLY A 193 -0.63 -29.57 17.02
N ALA A 194 -0.35 -30.88 16.99
CA ALA A 194 -1.34 -31.91 16.70
C ALA A 194 -1.50 -33.01 17.76
N ASP A 195 -1.49 -32.67 19.04
CA ASP A 195 -2.04 -33.59 20.06
C ASP A 195 -3.56 -33.82 19.89
N PHE A 196 -4.23 -33.05 19.04
CA PHE A 196 -5.69 -33.14 18.83
C PHE A 196 -6.13 -33.59 17.40
N ILE A 197 -5.22 -33.75 16.44
CA ILE A 197 -5.54 -34.08 15.03
C ILE A 197 -5.36 -35.59 14.71
N LEU A 198 -4.93 -36.39 15.67
CA LEU A 198 -4.59 -37.81 15.49
C LEU A 198 -5.78 -38.78 15.23
N VAL A 199 -7.00 -38.30 14.98
CA VAL A 199 -8.19 -39.16 14.80
C VAL A 199 -8.83 -39.05 13.39
N ILE A 200 -8.23 -38.31 12.44
CA ILE A 200 -8.89 -38.03 11.15
C ILE A 200 -8.11 -38.60 9.94
N PRO A 201 -8.78 -39.22 8.93
CA PRO A 201 -8.13 -39.80 7.76
C PRO A 201 -7.26 -38.83 6.95
N HIS A 202 -6.11 -39.32 6.49
CA HIS A 202 -5.00 -38.59 5.84
C HIS A 202 -5.35 -37.73 4.61
N ARG A 203 -6.50 -37.96 3.94
CA ARG A 203 -6.86 -37.27 2.69
C ARG A 203 -7.41 -35.85 2.91
N ASP A 204 -7.91 -35.54 4.10
CA ASP A 204 -8.50 -34.23 4.45
C ASP A 204 -7.52 -33.29 5.16
N VAL A 205 -6.33 -33.79 5.50
CA VAL A 205 -5.34 -33.06 6.31
C VAL A 205 -4.79 -31.87 5.54
N HIS A 206 -4.38 -32.03 4.27
CA HIS A 206 -3.81 -30.94 3.47
C HIS A 206 -4.78 -29.76 3.27
N ILE A 207 -6.06 -30.07 3.00
CA ILE A 207 -7.13 -29.06 2.83
C ILE A 207 -7.32 -28.29 4.14
N ARG A 208 -7.45 -28.98 5.28
CA ARG A 208 -7.63 -28.34 6.60
C ARG A 208 -6.44 -27.47 7.02
N LEU A 209 -5.24 -27.76 6.53
CA LEU A 209 -4.02 -27.04 6.88
C LEU A 209 -3.79 -25.79 6.05
N SER A 210 -4.00 -25.88 4.73
CA SER A 210 -4.12 -24.71 3.86
C SER A 210 -5.13 -23.72 4.45
N ASN A 211 -6.24 -24.25 4.98
CA ASN A 211 -7.29 -23.48 5.61
C ASN A 211 -6.88 -22.84 6.94
N SER A 212 -6.12 -23.53 7.78
CA SER A 212 -5.59 -22.94 9.03
C SER A 212 -4.63 -21.78 8.79
N LEU A 213 -3.75 -21.88 7.78
CA LEU A 213 -2.83 -20.80 7.41
C LEU A 213 -3.60 -19.59 6.87
N LYS A 214 -4.62 -19.81 6.04
CA LYS A 214 -5.51 -18.74 5.55
C LYS A 214 -6.29 -18.08 6.71
N ALA A 215 -6.76 -18.86 7.67
CA ALA A 215 -7.47 -18.35 8.84
C ALA A 215 -6.55 -17.51 9.73
N GLN A 216 -5.30 -17.95 9.94
CA GLN A 216 -4.29 -17.15 10.63
C GLN A 216 -3.98 -15.85 9.87
N GLU A 217 -3.80 -15.91 8.55
CA GLU A 217 -3.54 -14.71 7.75
C GLU A 217 -4.70 -13.70 7.82
N LEU A 218 -5.95 -14.19 7.80
CA LEU A 218 -7.15 -13.38 7.98
C LEU A 218 -7.17 -12.73 9.38
N HIS A 219 -6.85 -13.51 10.43
CA HIS A 219 -6.76 -13.01 11.80
C HIS A 219 -5.70 -11.93 11.96
N ASP A 220 -4.47 -12.17 11.48
CA ASP A 220 -3.36 -11.23 11.58
C ASP A 220 -3.68 -9.90 10.87
N MET A 221 -4.31 -9.99 9.70
CA MET A 221 -4.73 -8.80 8.96
C MET A 221 -5.89 -8.08 9.67
N HIS A 222 -6.85 -8.80 10.28
CA HIS A 222 -7.86 -8.16 11.11
C HIS A 222 -7.22 -7.38 12.26
N GLN A 223 -6.22 -7.95 12.94
CA GLN A 223 -5.51 -7.24 14.02
C GLN A 223 -4.84 -5.96 13.51
N GLU A 224 -4.15 -6.02 12.37
CA GLU A 224 -3.52 -4.83 11.77
C GLU A 224 -4.54 -3.76 11.38
N LEU A 225 -5.68 -4.15 10.80
CA LEU A 225 -6.77 -3.22 10.48
C LEU A 225 -7.40 -2.61 11.74
N GLN A 226 -7.66 -3.42 12.76
CA GLN A 226 -8.14 -2.93 14.06
C GLN A 226 -7.16 -1.92 14.65
N GLN A 227 -5.86 -2.16 14.54
CA GLN A 227 -4.85 -1.19 14.99
C GLN A 227 -4.92 0.11 14.19
N CYS A 228 -5.08 0.06 12.86
CA CYS A 228 -5.28 1.25 12.04
C CYS A 228 -6.51 2.06 12.47
N TRP A 229 -7.62 1.40 12.83
CA TRP A 229 -8.84 2.07 13.27
C TRP A 229 -8.76 2.59 14.71
N LYS A 230 -7.98 1.94 15.59
CA LYS A 230 -7.63 2.50 16.90
C LYS A 230 -6.78 3.77 16.76
N ASP A 231 -5.80 3.75 15.86
CA ASP A 231 -4.98 4.94 15.56
C ASP A 231 -5.87 6.06 14.99
N ALA A 232 -6.84 5.72 14.13
CA ALA A 232 -7.78 6.70 13.61
C ALA A 232 -8.71 7.27 14.69
N ALA A 233 -9.17 6.45 15.62
CA ALA A 233 -9.97 6.88 16.77
C ALA A 233 -9.21 7.86 17.66
N LYS A 234 -7.88 7.71 17.77
CA LYS A 234 -6.98 8.60 18.52
C LYS A 234 -6.60 9.87 17.76
N GLY A 235 -6.92 9.97 16.47
CA GLY A 235 -6.45 11.04 15.59
C GLY A 235 -5.02 10.83 15.05
N ASP A 236 -4.40 9.69 15.36
CA ASP A 236 -3.07 9.31 14.89
C ASP A 236 -3.06 8.79 13.45
N LEU A 237 -4.22 8.54 12.85
CA LEU A 237 -4.35 8.20 11.43
C LEU A 237 -5.60 8.88 10.85
N PRO A 238 -5.54 9.57 9.70
CA PRO A 238 -6.75 10.13 9.11
C PRO A 238 -7.77 9.02 8.77
N ILE A 239 -9.05 9.23 9.08
CA ILE A 239 -10.16 8.32 8.74
C ILE A 239 -10.12 7.85 7.26
N PRO A 240 -9.92 8.73 6.24
CA PRO A 240 -9.83 8.27 4.85
C PRO A 240 -8.62 7.35 4.59
N VAL A 241 -7.52 7.50 5.31
CA VAL A 241 -6.36 6.60 5.19
C VAL A 241 -6.69 5.22 5.78
N ALA A 242 -7.33 5.16 6.95
CA ALA A 242 -7.77 3.89 7.54
C ALA A 242 -8.77 3.16 6.63
N ALA A 243 -9.72 3.89 6.04
CA ALA A 243 -10.67 3.32 5.08
C ALA A 243 -10.00 2.84 3.80
N TRP A 244 -9.06 3.61 3.23
CA TRP A 244 -8.29 3.18 2.07
C TRP A 244 -7.50 1.90 2.36
N LEU A 245 -6.86 1.80 3.53
CA LEU A 245 -6.11 0.59 3.95
C LEU A 245 -7.03 -0.61 4.12
N THR A 246 -8.23 -0.39 4.64
CA THR A 246 -9.25 -1.43 4.79
C THR A 246 -9.72 -1.93 3.42
N SER A 247 -9.95 -1.03 2.47
CA SER A 247 -10.33 -1.38 1.10
C SER A 247 -9.21 -2.08 0.32
N ASP A 248 -7.97 -1.68 0.51
CA ASP A 248 -6.77 -2.32 -0.08
C ASP A 248 -6.54 -3.72 0.48
N ALA A 249 -6.64 -3.88 1.80
CA ALA A 249 -6.56 -5.18 2.46
C ALA A 249 -7.71 -6.11 2.01
N PHE A 250 -8.93 -5.59 1.92
CA PHE A 250 -10.09 -6.36 1.43
C PHE A 250 -9.91 -6.80 -0.03
N HIS A 251 -9.40 -5.91 -0.90
CA HIS A 251 -9.10 -6.28 -2.28
C HIS A 251 -8.01 -7.37 -2.36
N LYS A 252 -6.97 -7.25 -1.54
CA LYS A 252 -5.92 -8.27 -1.47
C LYS A 252 -6.48 -9.63 -1.05
N ILE A 253 -7.36 -9.67 -0.04
CA ILE A 253 -8.07 -10.88 0.36
C ILE A 253 -8.85 -11.47 -0.81
N GLN A 254 -9.64 -10.67 -1.52
CA GLN A 254 -10.42 -11.15 -2.68
C GLN A 254 -9.50 -11.78 -3.75
N ALA A 255 -8.28 -11.27 -3.87
CA ALA A 255 -7.31 -11.75 -4.85
C ALA A 255 -6.48 -12.96 -4.37
N THR A 256 -6.27 -13.15 -3.06
CA THR A 256 -5.40 -14.21 -2.51
C THR A 256 -6.18 -15.35 -1.85
N ILE A 257 -7.34 -15.09 -1.26
CA ILE A 257 -8.13 -16.10 -0.58
C ILE A 257 -9.01 -16.80 -1.63
N PRO A 258 -8.88 -18.12 -1.82
CA PRO A 258 -9.61 -18.80 -2.88
C PRO A 258 -11.12 -18.84 -2.59
N SER A 259 -11.91 -18.94 -3.65
CA SER A 259 -13.37 -19.09 -3.57
C SER A 259 -13.82 -20.35 -2.82
N ASP A 260 -12.91 -21.31 -2.57
CA ASP A 260 -13.14 -22.51 -1.75
C ASP A 260 -13.22 -22.25 -0.24
N LEU A 261 -13.04 -20.99 0.20
CA LEU A 261 -13.20 -20.63 1.60
C LEU A 261 -14.63 -20.91 2.10
N ASP A 262 -15.63 -20.94 1.21
CA ASP A 262 -17.00 -21.36 1.59
C ASP A 262 -17.00 -22.79 2.10
N GLU A 263 -16.27 -23.70 1.45
CA GLU A 263 -16.12 -25.09 1.89
C GLU A 263 -15.33 -25.16 3.19
N THR A 264 -14.34 -24.28 3.36
CA THR A 264 -13.54 -24.15 4.58
C THR A 264 -14.35 -23.71 5.78
N ILE A 265 -15.11 -22.62 5.65
CA ILE A 265 -16.04 -22.13 6.68
C ILE A 265 -17.03 -23.26 6.97
N ASN A 266 -17.64 -23.87 5.95
CA ASN A 266 -18.58 -24.98 6.16
C ASN A 266 -17.94 -26.22 6.81
N ILE A 267 -16.65 -26.52 6.60
CA ILE A 267 -15.95 -27.64 7.26
C ILE A 267 -15.60 -27.30 8.71
N LEU A 268 -15.10 -26.08 8.95
CA LEU A 268 -14.77 -25.59 10.29
C LEU A 268 -16.02 -25.50 11.17
N VAL A 269 -17.18 -25.28 10.56
CA VAL A 269 -18.38 -24.84 11.26
C VAL A 269 -19.56 -25.80 11.14
N GLY A 270 -19.78 -26.37 9.96
CA GLY A 270 -20.97 -27.14 9.58
C GLY A 270 -20.84 -28.66 9.70
N GLY A 271 -19.66 -29.20 10.02
CA GLY A 271 -19.51 -30.63 10.26
C GLY A 271 -20.28 -31.09 11.51
N SER A 272 -20.79 -32.33 11.51
CA SER A 272 -21.34 -33.00 12.70
C SER A 272 -20.36 -33.06 13.89
N LEU A 273 -19.10 -32.71 13.65
CA LEU A 273 -18.08 -32.44 14.66
C LEU A 273 -18.36 -31.19 15.49
N SER A 274 -19.02 -30.15 15.00
CA SER A 274 -19.27 -28.95 15.82
C SER A 274 -20.17 -29.29 17.02
N GLY A 275 -21.26 -30.05 16.80
CA GLY A 275 -22.08 -30.59 17.89
C GLY A 275 -21.34 -31.56 18.84
N LYS A 276 -20.28 -32.24 18.39
CA LYS A 276 -19.46 -33.14 19.21
C LYS A 276 -18.29 -32.44 19.93
N LEU A 277 -17.67 -31.43 19.31
CA LEU A 277 -16.60 -30.58 19.85
C LEU A 277 -17.18 -29.56 20.83
N TYR A 278 -18.34 -28.97 20.52
CA TYR A 278 -19.00 -28.00 21.38
C TYR A 278 -19.68 -28.62 22.62
N GLY A 279 -19.83 -29.95 22.68
CA GLY A 279 -20.44 -30.64 23.82
C GLY A 279 -19.52 -30.82 25.04
N LYS A 280 -18.19 -30.92 24.85
CA LYS A 280 -17.18 -30.99 25.91
C LYS A 280 -15.88 -30.35 25.41
N GLY A 281 -15.60 -29.10 25.81
CA GLY A 281 -14.37 -28.38 25.43
C GLY A 281 -14.56 -27.14 24.55
N ARG A 282 -15.80 -26.65 24.38
CA ARG A 282 -16.08 -25.38 23.67
C ARG A 282 -15.26 -24.22 24.23
N ASP A 283 -15.20 -24.10 25.55
CA ASP A 283 -14.55 -22.97 26.21
C ASP A 283 -13.04 -22.97 25.93
N SER A 284 -12.38 -24.13 26.05
CA SER A 284 -10.95 -24.27 25.69
C SER A 284 -10.67 -24.08 24.20
N PHE A 285 -11.62 -24.40 23.32
CA PHE A 285 -11.46 -24.21 21.88
C PHE A 285 -11.58 -22.74 21.49
N LEU A 286 -12.52 -22.03 22.13
CA LEU A 286 -12.70 -20.59 21.95
C LEU A 286 -11.62 -19.76 22.65
N GLU A 287 -10.70 -20.34 23.43
CA GLU A 287 -9.52 -19.62 23.92
C GLU A 287 -8.56 -19.23 22.79
N ASN A 288 -8.59 -19.94 21.65
CA ASN A 288 -7.78 -19.59 20.49
C ASN A 288 -8.47 -18.48 19.67
N PRO A 289 -7.84 -17.31 19.47
CA PRO A 289 -8.42 -16.19 18.71
C PRO A 289 -8.85 -16.54 17.28
N MET A 290 -8.14 -17.47 16.62
CA MET A 290 -8.49 -17.93 15.27
C MET A 290 -9.86 -18.62 15.24
N PHE A 291 -10.17 -19.44 16.25
CA PHE A 291 -11.45 -20.13 16.33
C PHE A 291 -12.59 -19.19 16.74
N GLN A 292 -12.30 -18.14 17.53
CA GLN A 292 -13.27 -17.08 17.78
C GLN A 292 -13.68 -16.36 16.49
N ASP A 293 -12.70 -16.01 15.64
CA ASP A 293 -13.00 -15.37 14.35
C ASP A 293 -13.80 -16.29 13.43
N ALA A 294 -13.50 -17.60 13.40
CA ALA A 294 -14.27 -18.57 12.63
C ALA A 294 -15.73 -18.70 13.12
N ASP A 295 -15.96 -18.70 14.44
CA ASP A 295 -17.29 -18.73 15.05
C ASP A 295 -18.09 -17.46 14.70
N VAL A 296 -17.44 -16.29 14.73
CA VAL A 296 -18.07 -15.03 14.30
C VAL A 296 -18.45 -15.07 12.82
N LEU A 297 -17.55 -15.54 11.95
CA LEU A 297 -17.83 -15.68 10.51
C LEU A 297 -19.02 -16.61 10.24
N PHE A 298 -19.16 -17.70 11.01
CA PHE A 298 -20.35 -18.55 10.94
C PHE A 298 -21.63 -17.79 11.27
N HIS A 299 -21.63 -17.10 12.41
CA HIS A 299 -22.78 -16.36 12.87
C HIS A 299 -23.19 -15.25 11.89
N HIS A 300 -22.22 -14.63 11.22
CA HIS A 300 -22.47 -13.67 10.13
C HIS A 300 -23.04 -14.35 8.88
N HIS A 301 -22.45 -15.46 8.45
CA HIS A 301 -22.94 -16.25 7.30
C HIS A 301 -24.39 -16.70 7.52
N HIS A 302 -24.69 -17.26 8.69
CA HIS A 302 -26.04 -17.70 9.02
C HIS A 302 -27.03 -16.52 9.06
N ALA A 303 -26.66 -15.40 9.67
CA ALA A 303 -27.51 -14.21 9.69
C ALA A 303 -27.87 -13.73 8.29
N MET A 304 -26.88 -13.63 7.40
CA MET A 304 -27.09 -13.22 6.00
C MET A 304 -27.93 -14.22 5.22
N LYS A 305 -27.74 -15.52 5.45
CA LYS A 305 -28.57 -16.56 4.85
C LYS A 305 -30.02 -16.43 5.29
N THR A 306 -30.29 -16.21 6.58
CA THR A 306 -31.64 -15.95 7.11
C THR A 306 -32.26 -14.71 6.46
N ILE A 307 -31.49 -13.64 6.25
CA ILE A 307 -31.97 -12.43 5.55
C ILE A 307 -32.48 -12.76 4.14
N MET A 308 -31.78 -13.64 3.41
CA MET A 308 -32.19 -14.04 2.06
C MET A 308 -33.39 -14.98 2.04
N GLU A 309 -33.42 -15.97 2.93
CA GLU A 309 -34.47 -16.98 2.95
C GLU A 309 -35.81 -16.43 3.43
N GLU A 310 -35.78 -15.48 4.37
CA GLU A 310 -36.99 -15.02 5.06
C GLU A 310 -37.34 -13.55 4.80
N GLY A 311 -36.43 -12.82 4.18
CA GLY A 311 -36.53 -11.39 4.00
C GLY A 311 -36.03 -10.58 5.20
N ILE A 312 -35.61 -9.35 4.92
CA ILE A 312 -35.07 -8.40 5.90
C ILE A 312 -36.07 -8.08 7.03
N ASP A 313 -37.37 -8.15 6.76
CA ASP A 313 -38.45 -7.82 7.69
C ASP A 313 -39.00 -9.03 8.48
N SER A 314 -38.31 -10.17 8.47
CA SER A 314 -38.78 -11.41 9.13
C SER A 314 -38.91 -11.26 10.65
N ALA A 315 -40.07 -11.60 11.20
CA ALA A 315 -40.31 -11.69 12.65
C ALA A 315 -39.45 -12.76 13.36
N ARG A 316 -38.81 -13.67 12.60
CA ARG A 316 -37.94 -14.72 13.15
C ARG A 316 -36.64 -14.16 13.71
N PHE A 317 -36.19 -13.00 13.25
CA PHE A 317 -35.04 -12.30 13.87
C PHE A 317 -35.31 -11.97 15.35
N ASP A 318 -36.55 -11.62 15.70
CA ASP A 318 -36.93 -11.35 17.08
C ASP A 318 -36.98 -12.62 17.94
N VAL A 319 -37.16 -13.79 17.32
CA VAL A 319 -37.10 -15.10 17.98
C VAL A 319 -35.64 -15.51 18.18
N LEU A 320 -34.80 -15.36 17.16
CA LEU A 320 -33.36 -15.65 17.25
C LEU A 320 -32.68 -14.76 18.30
N ALA A 321 -32.99 -13.45 18.32
CA ALA A 321 -32.48 -12.53 19.33
C ALA A 321 -32.81 -13.02 20.76
N ARG A 322 -34.06 -13.43 21.01
CA ARG A 322 -34.49 -14.00 22.30
C ARG A 322 -33.79 -15.32 22.66
N ILE A 323 -33.48 -16.16 21.68
CA ILE A 323 -32.73 -17.42 21.88
C ILE A 323 -31.26 -17.11 22.24
N TYR A 324 -30.64 -16.12 21.60
CA TYR A 324 -29.28 -15.70 21.93
C TYR A 324 -29.18 -15.00 23.29
N GLU A 325 -30.14 -14.14 23.63
CA GLU A 325 -30.22 -13.51 24.95
C GLU A 325 -30.45 -14.51 26.10
N SER A 326 -31.21 -15.58 25.84
CA SER A 326 -31.44 -16.63 26.84
C SER A 326 -30.24 -17.56 27.03
N SER A 327 -29.45 -17.80 25.97
CA SER A 327 -28.24 -18.63 26.04
C SER A 327 -27.03 -17.90 26.64
N THR A 328 -26.96 -16.57 26.55
CA THR A 328 -25.89 -15.74 27.14
C THR A 328 -26.10 -15.37 28.61
N LYS A 329 -27.30 -15.63 29.17
CA LYS A 329 -27.65 -15.33 30.58
C LYS A 329 -27.04 -16.27 31.63
N PHE A 330 -26.11 -17.15 31.26
CA PHE A 330 -25.25 -17.85 32.21
C PHE A 330 -24.11 -16.93 32.68
N GLY A 331 -24.42 -15.92 33.51
CA GLY A 331 -23.43 -15.19 34.31
C GLY A 331 -23.44 -13.66 34.18
N GLY A 332 -24.53 -12.97 34.53
CA GLY A 332 -24.49 -11.51 34.69
C GLY A 332 -25.87 -10.89 34.93
N LYS A 333 -25.98 -9.97 35.90
CA LYS A 333 -27.24 -9.29 36.24
C LYS A 333 -27.73 -8.46 35.05
N SER A 334 -28.91 -8.84 34.55
CA SER A 334 -29.73 -8.13 33.55
C SER A 334 -29.83 -6.62 33.80
N GLY A 335 -29.07 -5.82 33.05
CA GLY A 335 -29.38 -4.40 32.87
C GLY A 335 -30.64 -4.27 31.99
N ASN A 336 -31.65 -3.54 32.45
CA ASN A 336 -32.81 -3.21 31.64
C ASN A 336 -32.37 -2.29 30.49
N GLU A 337 -32.23 -2.82 29.28
CA GLU A 337 -32.01 -2.02 28.08
C GLU A 337 -33.20 -1.07 27.85
N THR A 338 -32.95 0.24 27.94
CA THR A 338 -33.98 1.25 27.72
C THR A 338 -34.24 1.43 26.23
N MET A 339 -35.38 0.93 25.75
CA MET A 339 -35.97 1.35 24.48
C MET A 339 -36.15 2.87 24.47
N ASP A 340 -35.97 3.52 23.31
CA ASP A 340 -36.37 4.91 23.12
C ASP A 340 -37.90 5.04 23.12
N LYS A 341 -38.39 6.29 23.04
CA LYS A 341 -39.84 6.58 23.06
C LYS A 341 -40.59 5.99 21.85
N ASN A 342 -39.89 5.50 20.84
CA ASN A 342 -40.44 4.91 19.62
C ASN A 342 -40.33 3.38 19.61
N GLY A 343 -39.92 2.75 20.72
CA GLY A 343 -39.71 1.31 20.78
C GLY A 343 -38.51 0.83 19.97
N LYS A 344 -37.59 1.73 19.59
CA LYS A 344 -36.30 1.34 19.02
C LYS A 344 -35.32 1.15 20.18
N PRO A 345 -34.45 0.13 20.15
CA PRO A 345 -33.34 0.08 21.09
C PRO A 345 -32.58 1.40 20.99
N LYS A 346 -32.33 2.09 22.11
CA LYS A 346 -31.25 3.09 22.10
C LYS A 346 -30.00 2.29 21.73
N LEU A 347 -29.48 2.47 20.52
CA LEU A 347 -28.19 1.91 20.09
C LEU A 347 -27.22 2.07 21.27
N PRO A 348 -26.77 0.99 21.91
CA PRO A 348 -26.08 1.11 23.18
C PRO A 348 -24.74 1.76 22.89
N PRO A 349 -24.44 2.98 23.39
CA PRO A 349 -23.11 3.53 23.25
C PRO A 349 -22.21 3.01 24.39
N GLN A 350 -22.77 2.36 25.41
CA GLN A 350 -22.03 2.08 26.65
C GLN A 350 -21.38 0.70 26.69
N GLU A 351 -21.85 -0.27 25.92
CA GLU A 351 -21.33 -1.65 25.97
C GLU A 351 -21.03 -2.22 24.58
N LYS A 352 -19.98 -3.05 24.52
CA LYS A 352 -19.53 -3.76 23.32
C LYS A 352 -20.61 -4.75 22.86
N TRP A 353 -20.87 -4.80 21.55
CA TRP A 353 -21.93 -5.65 21.01
C TRP A 353 -21.63 -7.14 21.18
N SER A 354 -22.61 -7.89 21.67
CA SER A 354 -22.54 -9.36 21.71
C SER A 354 -22.71 -9.93 20.30
N ILE A 355 -22.13 -11.11 20.03
CA ILE A 355 -22.32 -11.83 18.75
C ILE A 355 -23.80 -12.01 18.40
N GLY A 356 -24.64 -12.36 19.39
CA GLY A 356 -26.07 -12.53 19.19
C GLY A 356 -26.77 -11.24 18.75
N PHE A 357 -26.45 -10.12 19.40
CA PHE A 357 -26.97 -8.80 19.03
C PHE A 357 -26.51 -8.39 17.63
N VAL A 358 -25.24 -8.61 17.30
CA VAL A 358 -24.69 -8.32 15.97
C VAL A 358 -25.44 -9.12 14.90
N SER A 359 -25.53 -10.43 15.06
CA SER A 359 -26.15 -11.33 14.09
C SER A 359 -27.64 -11.08 13.89
N CYS A 360 -28.38 -10.75 14.95
CA CYS A 360 -29.84 -10.62 14.85
C CYS A 360 -30.29 -9.20 14.49
N TYR A 361 -29.55 -8.17 14.91
CA TYR A 361 -29.98 -6.77 14.78
C TYR A 361 -29.06 -5.97 13.85
N VAL A 362 -27.77 -5.88 14.17
CA VAL A 362 -26.83 -5.01 13.43
C VAL A 362 -26.74 -5.39 11.95
N ILE A 363 -26.56 -6.68 11.64
CA ILE A 363 -26.46 -7.15 10.25
C ILE A 363 -27.77 -6.85 9.51
N ARG A 364 -28.93 -7.09 10.13
CA ARG A 364 -30.24 -6.80 9.53
C ARG A 364 -30.38 -5.31 9.19
N GLU A 365 -30.03 -4.41 10.11
CA GLU A 365 -30.10 -2.96 9.88
C GLU A 365 -29.12 -2.48 8.79
N ILE A 366 -27.92 -3.07 8.71
CA ILE A 366 -26.97 -2.80 7.64
C ILE A 366 -27.59 -3.19 6.28
N PHE A 367 -28.09 -4.42 6.15
CA PHE A 367 -28.69 -4.88 4.89
C PHE A 367 -29.98 -4.15 4.52
N ALA A 368 -30.79 -3.73 5.50
CA ALA A 368 -31.93 -2.85 5.27
C ALA A 368 -31.51 -1.51 4.66
N SER A 369 -30.43 -0.92 5.19
CA SER A 369 -29.86 0.34 4.69
C SER A 369 -29.32 0.18 3.27
N LEU A 370 -28.58 -0.89 3.00
CA LEU A 370 -28.08 -1.23 1.66
C LEU A 370 -29.20 -1.44 0.64
N LYS A 371 -30.27 -2.17 0.99
CA LYS A 371 -31.43 -2.37 0.10
C LYS A 371 -32.11 -1.05 -0.22
N LYS A 372 -32.26 -0.16 0.76
CA LYS A 372 -32.79 1.19 0.55
C LYS A 372 -31.91 1.99 -0.41
N ASP A 373 -30.60 1.85 -0.29
CA ASP A 373 -29.64 2.51 -1.17
C ASP A 373 -29.63 1.97 -2.59
N MET A 374 -29.86 0.67 -2.77
CA MET A 374 -30.05 0.08 -4.11
C MET A 374 -31.32 0.58 -4.79
N SER A 375 -32.36 0.88 -4.02
CA SER A 375 -33.64 1.38 -4.56
C SER A 375 -33.66 2.88 -4.86
N GLY A 376 -32.66 3.64 -4.39
CA GLY A 376 -32.62 5.10 -4.50
C GLY A 376 -31.32 5.62 -5.09
N THR A 377 -31.25 6.94 -5.31
CA THR A 377 -30.00 7.60 -5.68
C THR A 377 -29.25 7.96 -4.40
N ARG A 378 -28.09 7.34 -4.19
CA ARG A 378 -27.16 7.70 -3.11
C ARG A 378 -26.45 8.99 -3.50
N ALA A 379 -26.34 9.95 -2.60
CA ALA A 379 -25.68 11.22 -2.93
C ALA A 379 -24.18 11.04 -3.21
N ILE A 380 -23.54 10.01 -2.64
CA ILE A 380 -22.15 9.67 -2.97
C ILE A 380 -21.98 9.26 -4.45
N THR A 381 -23.01 8.68 -5.08
CA THR A 381 -22.95 8.30 -6.50
C THR A 381 -22.71 9.52 -7.40
N GLY A 382 -23.23 10.69 -7.02
CA GLY A 382 -22.95 11.94 -7.73
C GLY A 382 -21.48 12.34 -7.63
N VAL A 383 -20.89 12.21 -6.43
CA VAL A 383 -19.46 12.45 -6.21
C VAL A 383 -18.59 11.51 -7.05
N GLU A 384 -18.93 10.22 -7.10
CA GLU A 384 -18.24 9.20 -7.92
C GLU A 384 -18.22 9.57 -9.42
N GLN A 385 -19.17 10.40 -9.88
CA GLN A 385 -19.37 10.76 -11.28
C GLN A 385 -18.80 12.12 -11.69
N ILE A 386 -18.31 12.96 -10.76
CA ILE A 386 -17.83 14.33 -11.04
C ILE A 386 -16.83 14.35 -12.20
N THR A 387 -15.88 13.42 -12.23
CA THR A 387 -14.81 13.35 -13.24
C THR A 387 -14.97 12.18 -14.22
N SER A 388 -16.19 11.64 -14.34
CA SER A 388 -16.48 10.50 -15.22
C SER A 388 -16.10 10.74 -16.69
N TYR A 389 -16.18 11.99 -17.15
CA TYR A 389 -15.77 12.40 -18.51
C TYR A 389 -14.25 12.32 -18.75
N LEU A 390 -13.44 12.33 -17.69
CA LEU A 390 -11.98 12.20 -17.79
C LEU A 390 -11.54 10.75 -17.62
N ARG A 391 -12.05 10.13 -16.55
CA ARG A 391 -11.76 8.75 -16.20
C ARG A 391 -12.99 8.15 -15.53
N PRO A 392 -13.85 7.44 -16.27
CA PRO A 392 -15.02 6.81 -15.69
C PRO A 392 -14.58 5.74 -14.68
N ARG A 393 -14.99 5.91 -13.42
CA ARG A 393 -14.85 4.87 -12.40
C ARG A 393 -15.85 3.75 -12.71
N LYS A 394 -15.41 2.50 -12.52
CA LYS A 394 -16.29 1.33 -12.56
C LYS A 394 -16.65 0.93 -11.14
N GLY A 395 -17.94 1.01 -10.81
CA GLY A 395 -18.46 0.57 -9.52
C GLY A 395 -18.40 1.63 -8.42
N SER A 396 -18.76 1.23 -7.21
CA SER A 396 -18.80 2.12 -6.04
C SER A 396 -17.41 2.30 -5.40
N CYS A 397 -17.23 3.42 -4.71
CA CYS A 397 -16.10 3.67 -3.83
C CYS A 397 -16.09 2.80 -2.56
N GLU A 398 -17.18 2.09 -2.26
CA GLU A 398 -17.34 1.21 -1.11
C GLU A 398 -17.26 -0.27 -1.56
N PRO A 399 -16.13 -0.97 -1.33
CA PRO A 399 -15.99 -2.37 -1.78
C PRO A 399 -17.05 -3.30 -1.19
N PHE A 400 -17.37 -3.15 0.10
CA PHE A 400 -18.41 -3.94 0.76
C PHE A 400 -19.80 -3.68 0.16
N PHE A 401 -20.14 -2.44 -0.17
CA PHE A 401 -21.41 -2.11 -0.83
C PHE A 401 -21.56 -2.84 -2.16
N ALA A 402 -20.48 -2.87 -2.97
CA ALA A 402 -20.50 -3.51 -4.28
C ALA A 402 -20.81 -5.02 -4.16
N GLU A 403 -20.09 -5.73 -3.29
CA GLU A 403 -20.31 -7.16 -3.02
C GLU A 403 -21.72 -7.43 -2.45
N ALA A 404 -22.18 -6.59 -1.51
CA ALA A 404 -23.50 -6.77 -0.92
C ALA A 404 -24.62 -6.53 -1.93
N CYS A 405 -24.46 -5.58 -2.85
CA CYS A 405 -25.41 -5.32 -3.91
C CYS A 405 -25.49 -6.47 -4.92
N GLU A 406 -24.36 -7.08 -5.28
CA GLU A 406 -24.36 -8.25 -6.17
C GLU A 406 -25.11 -9.41 -5.51
N PHE A 407 -24.82 -9.70 -4.24
CA PHE A 407 -25.53 -10.71 -3.46
C PHE A 407 -27.04 -10.47 -3.38
N LEU A 408 -27.46 -9.24 -3.09
CA LEU A 408 -28.88 -8.86 -3.00
C LEU A 408 -29.60 -8.90 -4.35
N LYS A 409 -28.91 -8.70 -5.47
CA LYS A 409 -29.49 -8.74 -6.83
C LYS A 409 -29.65 -10.16 -7.35
N ASP A 410 -28.62 -10.98 -7.18
CA ASP A 410 -28.54 -12.29 -7.80
C ASP A 410 -29.43 -13.33 -7.10
N GLY A 411 -29.88 -13.05 -5.88
CA GLY A 411 -30.72 -13.97 -5.13
C GLY A 411 -29.99 -15.26 -4.76
N HIS A 412 -28.65 -15.22 -4.65
CA HIS A 412 -27.84 -16.40 -4.34
C HIS A 412 -28.33 -17.04 -3.04
N PRO A 413 -28.54 -18.37 -3.01
CA PRO A 413 -29.03 -19.05 -1.81
C PRO A 413 -27.98 -19.09 -0.69
N LYS A 414 -26.73 -18.73 -0.98
CA LYS A 414 -25.62 -18.69 -0.03
C LYS A 414 -24.85 -17.38 -0.18
N PRO A 415 -24.52 -16.69 0.93
CA PRO A 415 -23.67 -15.50 0.87
C PRO A 415 -22.23 -15.88 0.47
N PRO A 416 -21.62 -15.17 -0.49
CA PRO A 416 -20.22 -15.40 -0.86
C PRO A 416 -19.26 -15.19 0.34
N SER A 417 -18.22 -16.01 0.46
CA SER A 417 -17.17 -15.85 1.47
C SER A 417 -16.57 -14.44 1.54
N THR A 418 -16.34 -13.81 0.38
CA THR A 418 -15.82 -12.43 0.28
C THR A 418 -16.74 -11.45 0.99
N LEU A 419 -18.06 -11.58 0.82
CA LEU A 419 -19.03 -10.73 1.48
C LEU A 419 -19.10 -10.97 3.00
N VAL A 420 -19.01 -12.23 3.45
CA VAL A 420 -18.99 -12.57 4.88
C VAL A 420 -17.73 -12.00 5.55
N ILE A 421 -16.57 -12.12 4.90
CA ILE A 421 -15.31 -11.51 5.35
C ILE A 421 -15.44 -9.99 5.37
N GLY A 422 -15.97 -9.39 4.31
CA GLY A 422 -16.18 -7.94 4.23
C GLY A 422 -17.07 -7.42 5.36
N LEU A 423 -18.12 -8.16 5.71
CA LEU A 423 -18.97 -7.85 6.86
C LEU A 423 -18.22 -7.96 8.19
N ARG A 424 -17.38 -8.99 8.36
CA ARG A 424 -16.53 -9.13 9.54
C ARG A 424 -15.54 -7.97 9.67
N ILE A 425 -14.89 -7.59 8.57
CA ILE A 425 -14.00 -6.43 8.53
C ILE A 425 -14.78 -5.18 8.93
N LEU A 426 -15.90 -4.88 8.27
CA LEU A 426 -16.75 -3.71 8.57
C LEU A 426 -17.09 -3.61 10.07
N LEU A 427 -17.53 -4.71 10.68
CA LEU A 427 -17.92 -4.74 12.08
C LEU A 427 -16.71 -4.62 13.03
N SER A 428 -15.64 -5.38 12.78
CA SER A 428 -14.44 -5.39 13.62
C SER A 428 -13.70 -4.04 13.60
N THR A 429 -13.64 -3.37 12.45
CA THR A 429 -13.06 -2.04 12.31
C THR A 429 -13.89 -0.98 13.01
N SER A 430 -15.22 -1.13 12.98
CA SER A 430 -16.14 -0.23 13.67
C SER A 430 -16.01 -0.38 15.17
N GLU A 431 -15.92 -1.61 15.65
CA GLU A 431 -15.66 -1.92 17.06
C GLU A 431 -14.33 -1.30 17.52
N ALA A 432 -13.26 -1.49 16.75
CA ALA A 432 -11.94 -0.94 17.07
C ALA A 432 -11.90 0.60 17.10
N PHE A 433 -12.72 1.26 16.26
CA PHE A 433 -12.81 2.72 16.24
C PHE A 433 -13.66 3.28 17.39
N PHE A 434 -14.79 2.63 17.71
CA PHE A 434 -15.69 3.10 18.76
C PHE A 434 -15.20 2.74 20.18
N TRP A 435 -14.51 1.63 20.36
CA TRP A 435 -13.97 1.20 21.65
C TRP A 435 -12.46 0.94 21.55
N PRO A 436 -11.64 1.99 21.32
CA PRO A 436 -10.20 1.83 21.27
C PRO A 436 -9.69 1.33 22.63
N ASP A 437 -8.83 0.31 22.61
CA ASP A 437 -8.16 -0.28 23.78
C ASP A 437 -9.11 -0.77 24.91
N ASN A 438 -10.34 -1.18 24.56
CA ASN A 438 -11.41 -1.49 25.52
C ASN A 438 -11.72 -0.33 26.49
N GLY A 439 -11.38 0.90 26.08
CA GLY A 439 -11.51 2.12 26.86
C GLY A 439 -12.86 2.81 26.69
N ALA A 440 -12.89 4.12 26.97
CA ALA A 440 -14.08 4.94 26.81
C ALA A 440 -14.56 4.96 25.35
N LEU A 441 -15.89 4.98 25.17
CA LEU A 441 -16.50 5.11 23.85
C LEU A 441 -15.98 6.37 23.14
N ASN A 442 -15.44 6.19 21.94
CA ASN A 442 -15.18 7.27 21.02
C ASN A 442 -16.50 7.83 20.49
N THR A 443 -16.80 9.08 20.84
CA THR A 443 -18.05 9.76 20.47
C THR A 443 -18.00 10.38 19.06
N THR A 444 -16.90 10.20 18.32
CA THR A 444 -16.76 10.73 16.97
C THR A 444 -17.73 10.05 16.02
N ASN A 445 -18.57 10.84 15.35
CA ASN A 445 -19.48 10.35 14.33
C ASN A 445 -18.83 10.50 12.94
N CYS A 446 -18.39 9.40 12.35
CA CYS A 446 -17.66 9.41 11.08
C CYS A 446 -18.47 10.00 9.91
N ARG A 447 -19.81 9.83 9.91
CA ARG A 447 -20.67 10.48 8.90
C ARG A 447 -20.64 11.99 9.04
N LEU A 448 -20.62 12.53 10.27
CA LEU A 448 -20.47 13.97 10.47
C LEU A 448 -19.11 14.48 9.99
N GLU A 449 -18.03 13.71 10.18
CA GLU A 449 -16.71 14.09 9.62
C GLU A 449 -16.73 14.13 8.08
N ALA A 450 -17.32 13.13 7.42
CA ALA A 450 -17.50 13.14 5.98
C ALA A 450 -18.34 14.34 5.48
N LEU A 451 -19.40 14.70 6.22
CA LEU A 451 -20.22 15.88 5.90
C LEU A 451 -19.45 17.19 6.09
N ARG A 452 -18.61 17.30 7.13
CA ARG A 452 -17.75 18.48 7.34
C ARG A 452 -16.71 18.61 6.23
N LEU A 453 -16.11 17.50 5.79
CA LEU A 453 -15.18 17.51 4.66
C LEU A 453 -15.86 18.00 3.38
N ALA A 454 -17.04 17.46 3.06
CA ALA A 454 -17.81 17.90 1.89
C ALA A 454 -18.18 19.40 1.97
N GLN A 455 -18.52 19.92 3.16
CA GLN A 455 -18.78 21.35 3.36
C GLN A 455 -17.52 22.21 3.14
N GLN A 456 -16.36 21.77 3.64
CA GLN A 456 -15.09 22.45 3.41
C GLN A 456 -14.76 22.51 1.91
N MET A 457 -14.87 21.37 1.21
CA MET A 457 -14.61 21.30 -0.23
C MET A 457 -15.57 22.16 -1.05
N LYS A 458 -16.86 22.16 -0.69
CA LYS A 458 -17.87 23.04 -1.28
C LYS A 458 -17.52 24.52 -1.10
N ALA A 459 -17.09 24.91 0.09
CA ALA A 459 -16.68 26.29 0.37
C ALA A 459 -15.43 26.69 -0.44
N SER A 460 -14.48 25.75 -0.60
CA SER A 460 -13.22 26.02 -1.29
C SER A 460 -13.33 26.11 -2.82
N VAL A 461 -14.22 25.31 -3.43
CA VAL A 461 -14.47 25.37 -4.87
C VAL A 461 -15.28 26.60 -5.30
N ALA A 462 -16.09 27.20 -4.41
CA ALA A 462 -16.97 28.31 -4.77
C ALA A 462 -16.24 29.53 -5.36
N PRO A 463 -15.14 30.04 -4.77
CA PRO A 463 -14.36 31.12 -5.39
C PRO A 463 -13.74 30.74 -6.75
N VAL A 464 -13.46 29.45 -6.99
CA VAL A 464 -12.97 28.97 -8.29
C VAL A 464 -14.05 29.11 -9.36
N ILE A 465 -15.30 28.79 -9.02
CA ILE A 465 -16.46 28.99 -9.92
C ILE A 465 -16.63 30.46 -10.27
N ASP A 466 -16.51 31.35 -9.28
CA ASP A 466 -16.64 32.79 -9.52
C ASP A 466 -15.54 33.29 -10.48
N ARG A 467 -14.29 32.88 -10.29
CA ARG A 467 -13.18 33.22 -11.21
C ARG A 467 -13.38 32.67 -12.62
N PHE A 468 -13.99 31.50 -12.75
CA PHE A 468 -14.29 30.91 -14.06
C PHE A 468 -15.53 31.51 -14.73
N ARG A 469 -16.41 32.19 -13.99
CA ARG A 469 -17.59 32.86 -14.57
C ARG A 469 -17.19 34.03 -15.47
N ASP A 470 -16.09 34.69 -15.14
CA ASP A 470 -15.58 35.83 -15.88
C ASP A 470 -14.76 35.42 -17.11
N LEU A 471 -14.55 34.11 -17.31
CA LEU A 471 -13.93 33.59 -18.53
C LEU A 471 -14.98 33.50 -19.65
N PRO A 472 -14.75 34.09 -20.82
CA PRO A 472 -15.68 33.99 -21.94
C PRO A 472 -15.76 32.54 -22.40
N VAL A 473 -16.99 32.13 -22.67
CA VAL A 473 -17.33 30.82 -23.22
C VAL A 473 -16.53 30.63 -24.50
N ASN A 474 -15.63 29.64 -24.53
CA ASN A 474 -14.89 29.37 -25.75
C ASN A 474 -15.88 28.85 -26.82
N PRO A 475 -15.99 29.47 -28.01
CA PRO A 475 -16.90 29.01 -29.07
C PRO A 475 -16.65 27.56 -29.51
N ASP A 476 -15.47 27.00 -29.26
CA ASP A 476 -15.13 25.60 -29.54
C ASP A 476 -15.76 24.59 -28.54
N GLY A 477 -16.65 25.02 -27.64
CA GLY A 477 -17.40 24.14 -26.73
C GLY A 477 -16.58 23.53 -25.59
N LYS A 478 -15.32 23.94 -25.39
CA LYS A 478 -14.46 23.46 -24.29
C LYS A 478 -14.73 24.23 -22.98
N VAL A 479 -15.93 24.08 -22.42
CA VAL A 479 -16.27 24.50 -21.04
C VAL A 479 -16.09 23.39 -19.96
N PRO A 480 -15.14 22.41 -20.02
CA PRO A 480 -14.99 21.44 -18.93
C PRO A 480 -14.69 22.04 -17.55
N TRP A 481 -14.07 23.22 -17.50
CA TRP A 481 -13.59 23.81 -16.25
C TRP A 481 -14.74 24.31 -15.38
N LEU A 482 -15.49 25.30 -15.86
CA LEU A 482 -16.62 25.86 -15.11
C LEU A 482 -17.69 24.80 -14.82
N GLU A 483 -18.00 23.95 -15.80
CA GLU A 483 -18.96 22.86 -15.62
C GLU A 483 -18.46 21.82 -14.62
N GLY A 484 -17.18 21.43 -14.69
CA GLY A 484 -16.58 20.52 -13.73
C GLY A 484 -16.53 21.09 -12.31
N ALA A 485 -16.25 22.39 -12.14
CA ALA A 485 -16.27 23.05 -10.83
C ALA A 485 -17.69 23.14 -10.26
N ARG A 486 -18.69 23.46 -11.11
CA ARG A 486 -20.11 23.48 -10.74
C ARG A 486 -20.60 22.09 -10.37
N SER A 487 -20.30 21.08 -11.18
CA SER A 487 -20.62 19.69 -10.88
C SER A 487 -20.00 19.28 -9.54
N PHE A 488 -18.71 19.56 -9.33
CA PHE A 488 -18.08 19.29 -8.04
C PHE A 488 -18.82 19.97 -6.86
N TYR A 489 -19.15 21.25 -6.99
CA TYR A 489 -19.90 21.99 -5.96
C TYR A 489 -21.29 21.40 -5.72
N ASP A 490 -22.04 21.11 -6.78
CA ASP A 490 -23.41 20.63 -6.72
C ASP A 490 -23.47 19.23 -6.10
N GLU A 491 -22.53 18.35 -6.44
CA GLU A 491 -22.47 17.01 -5.86
C GLU A 491 -22.01 17.02 -4.39
N MET A 492 -21.06 17.87 -4.01
CA MET A 492 -20.75 18.10 -2.58
C MET A 492 -21.98 18.63 -1.84
N ASN A 493 -22.73 19.56 -2.44
CA ASN A 493 -23.95 20.10 -1.86
C ASN A 493 -25.05 19.03 -1.73
N ALA A 494 -25.24 18.17 -2.74
CA ALA A 494 -26.16 17.04 -2.70
C ALA A 494 -25.80 16.08 -1.57
N TYR A 495 -24.52 15.70 -1.45
CA TYR A 495 -24.02 14.87 -0.35
C TYR A 495 -24.31 15.49 1.03
N THR A 496 -24.09 16.81 1.19
CA THR A 496 -24.37 17.49 2.47
C THR A 496 -25.84 17.58 2.84
N ARG A 497 -26.76 17.46 1.86
CA ARG A 497 -28.22 17.50 2.09
C ARG A 497 -28.81 16.12 2.38
N GLU A 498 -28.07 15.05 2.08
CA GLU A 498 -28.53 13.68 2.28
C GLU A 498 -28.60 13.32 3.77
N LYS A 499 -29.83 13.13 4.26
CA LYS A 499 -30.13 12.77 5.66
C LYS A 499 -30.02 11.26 5.90
N ARG A 500 -28.81 10.71 5.73
CA ARG A 500 -28.48 9.31 6.02
C ARG A 500 -27.62 9.24 7.27
N PHE A 501 -28.22 8.73 8.34
CA PHE A 501 -27.61 8.48 9.66
C PHE A 501 -28.01 7.11 10.18
N ASP A 502 -28.29 6.17 9.27
CA ASP A 502 -28.43 4.77 9.63
C ASP A 502 -27.07 4.16 9.98
N LEU A 503 -27.12 2.95 10.55
CA LEU A 503 -25.95 2.28 11.08
C LEU A 503 -24.86 2.09 10.01
N TYR A 504 -25.23 1.75 8.78
CA TYR A 504 -24.28 1.52 7.69
C TYR A 504 -23.51 2.79 7.33
N HIS A 505 -24.20 3.92 7.15
CA HIS A 505 -23.56 5.19 6.79
C HIS A 505 -22.72 5.80 7.92
N MET A 506 -23.02 5.44 9.16
CA MET A 506 -22.25 5.86 10.34
C MET A 506 -21.02 5.00 10.60
N MET A 507 -20.89 3.84 9.95
CA MET A 507 -19.74 2.96 10.12
C MET A 507 -18.46 3.67 9.62
N PRO A 508 -17.35 3.59 10.38
CA PRO A 508 -16.11 4.27 10.04
C PRO A 508 -15.58 3.93 8.65
N TRP A 509 -15.59 2.65 8.25
CA TRP A 509 -15.11 2.24 6.91
C TRP A 509 -15.95 2.87 5.80
N THR A 510 -17.28 2.80 5.89
CA THR A 510 -18.22 3.39 4.92
C THR A 510 -18.01 4.91 4.78
N ALA A 511 -18.05 5.64 5.90
CA ALA A 511 -17.86 7.08 5.89
C ALA A 511 -16.45 7.48 5.40
N GLY A 512 -15.42 6.72 5.77
CA GLY A 512 -14.06 6.94 5.31
C GLY A 512 -13.87 6.63 3.82
N CYS A 513 -14.59 5.66 3.24
CA CYS A 513 -14.63 5.44 1.79
C CYS A 513 -15.23 6.65 1.06
N HIS A 514 -16.28 7.25 1.61
CA HIS A 514 -16.84 8.50 1.07
C HIS A 514 -15.82 9.65 1.12
N MET A 515 -15.10 9.81 2.24
CA MET A 515 -14.04 10.81 2.36
C MET A 515 -12.90 10.55 1.37
N THR A 516 -12.54 9.28 1.16
CA THR A 516 -11.54 8.85 0.18
C THR A 516 -11.95 9.25 -1.24
N GLU A 517 -13.21 9.03 -1.60
CA GLU A 517 -13.75 9.44 -2.90
C GLU A 517 -13.75 10.96 -3.08
N MET A 518 -14.15 11.72 -2.06
CA MET A 518 -14.09 13.19 -2.09
C MET A 518 -12.66 13.70 -2.31
N LEU A 519 -11.69 13.15 -1.58
CA LEU A 519 -10.27 13.50 -1.72
C LEU A 519 -9.73 13.12 -3.11
N TYR A 520 -10.12 11.96 -3.64
CA TYR A 520 -9.78 11.54 -4.99
C TYR A 520 -10.31 12.54 -6.03
N GLN A 521 -11.58 12.92 -5.95
CA GLN A 521 -12.20 13.88 -6.88
C GLN A 521 -11.56 15.26 -6.74
N ALA A 522 -11.33 15.74 -5.52
CA ALA A 522 -10.68 17.02 -5.25
C ALA A 522 -9.25 17.05 -5.80
N LYS A 523 -8.50 15.96 -5.62
CA LYS A 523 -7.15 15.81 -6.15
C LYS A 523 -7.12 15.74 -7.68
N LEU A 524 -8.01 14.94 -8.28
CA LEU A 524 -8.08 14.79 -9.73
C LEU A 524 -8.45 16.13 -10.38
N TYR A 525 -9.48 16.80 -9.87
CA TYR A 525 -9.88 18.11 -10.37
C TYR A 525 -8.82 19.20 -10.06
N GLY A 526 -8.20 19.16 -8.88
CA GLY A 526 -7.08 20.03 -8.52
C GLY A 526 -5.86 19.89 -9.45
N ASN A 527 -5.54 18.67 -9.89
CA ASN A 527 -4.52 18.44 -10.91
C ASN A 527 -4.89 19.09 -12.25
N LEU A 528 -6.18 19.17 -12.58
CA LEU A 528 -6.62 19.91 -13.76
C LEU A 528 -6.43 21.42 -13.53
N LEU A 529 -6.82 21.96 -12.37
CA LEU A 529 -6.64 23.39 -12.05
C LEU A 529 -5.19 23.84 -12.16
N ILE A 530 -4.23 22.98 -11.77
CA ILE A 530 -2.79 23.21 -11.95
C ILE A 530 -2.41 23.44 -13.42
N LEU A 531 -3.09 22.79 -14.37
CA LEU A 531 -2.87 22.93 -15.81
C LEU A 531 -3.54 24.17 -16.39
N HIS A 532 -4.51 24.76 -15.69
CA HIS A 532 -5.31 25.84 -16.25
C HIS A 532 -4.47 27.11 -16.42
N ASN A 533 -4.26 27.52 -17.68
CA ASN A 533 -3.54 28.74 -18.08
C ASN A 533 -2.18 28.96 -17.39
N SER A 534 -1.53 27.87 -16.96
CA SER A 534 -0.28 27.93 -16.19
C SER A 534 -0.36 28.79 -14.92
N VAL A 535 -1.53 29.01 -14.31
CA VAL A 535 -1.70 29.93 -13.17
C VAL A 535 -0.81 29.51 -11.99
N VAL A 536 -0.97 28.27 -11.51
CA VAL A 536 -0.16 27.74 -10.40
C VAL A 536 1.33 27.65 -10.78
N PRO A 537 1.74 26.95 -11.85
CA PRO A 537 3.16 26.82 -12.17
C PRO A 537 3.81 28.18 -12.50
N GLY A 538 3.13 29.07 -13.22
CA GLY A 538 3.63 30.42 -13.50
C GLY A 538 3.87 31.22 -12.23
N THR A 539 2.98 31.12 -11.24
CA THR A 539 3.13 31.83 -9.95
C THR A 539 4.38 31.34 -9.23
N LEU A 540 4.56 30.03 -9.15
CA LEU A 540 5.68 29.43 -8.43
C LEU A 540 7.03 29.68 -9.13
N HIS A 541 7.08 29.64 -10.47
CA HIS A 541 8.30 29.97 -11.21
C HIS A 541 8.66 31.45 -11.09
N LEU A 542 7.67 32.35 -11.14
CA LEU A 542 7.90 33.79 -10.92
C LEU A 542 8.38 34.06 -9.49
N TYR A 543 7.75 33.46 -8.48
CA TYR A 543 8.16 33.53 -7.09
C TYR A 543 9.62 33.09 -6.91
N ASN A 544 9.96 31.89 -7.39
CA ASN A 544 11.33 31.38 -7.29
C ASN A 544 12.34 32.29 -8.01
N THR A 545 11.98 32.84 -9.17
CA THR A 545 12.81 33.82 -9.89
C THR A 545 13.08 35.06 -9.05
N LEU A 546 12.06 35.61 -8.39
CA LEU A 546 12.20 36.80 -7.54
C LEU A 546 13.05 36.56 -6.30
N VAL A 547 12.94 35.38 -5.69
CA VAL A 547 13.73 34.99 -4.51
C VAL A 547 15.19 34.71 -4.86
N GLN A 548 15.44 33.93 -5.92
CA GLN A 548 16.78 33.45 -6.25
C GLN A 548 17.61 34.50 -6.99
N SER A 549 16.99 35.36 -7.80
CA SER A 549 17.66 36.42 -8.56
C SER A 549 18.26 37.52 -7.65
N ARG A 550 18.83 38.55 -8.27
CA ARG A 550 19.36 39.72 -7.56
C ARG A 550 18.27 40.63 -6.97
N VAL A 551 17.01 40.42 -7.33
CA VAL A 551 15.87 41.14 -6.73
C VAL A 551 15.79 40.84 -5.23
N LYS A 552 16.13 39.60 -4.82
CA LYS A 552 16.15 39.15 -3.41
C LYS A 552 14.86 39.48 -2.68
N MET A 553 13.73 39.11 -3.29
CA MET A 553 12.43 39.21 -2.63
C MET A 553 12.43 38.40 -1.33
N HIS A 554 11.78 38.94 -0.30
CA HIS A 554 11.62 38.22 0.96
C HIS A 554 10.84 36.92 0.73
N ARG A 555 11.29 35.86 1.39
CA ARG A 555 10.66 34.53 1.28
C ARG A 555 9.27 34.54 1.89
N ILE A 556 8.35 33.82 1.26
CA ILE A 556 6.96 33.64 1.73
C ILE A 556 6.81 32.15 2.05
N PRO A 557 6.60 31.77 3.33
CA PRO A 557 6.64 30.37 3.76
C PRO A 557 5.78 29.42 2.93
N VAL A 558 4.50 29.73 2.73
CA VAL A 558 3.62 28.91 1.88
C VAL A 558 4.14 28.75 0.45
N MET A 559 4.76 29.76 -0.14
CA MET A 559 5.29 29.67 -1.51
C MET A 559 6.54 28.79 -1.59
N ASP A 560 7.39 28.83 -0.56
CA ASP A 560 8.53 27.90 -0.44
C ASP A 560 8.06 26.45 -0.31
N GLU A 561 7.06 26.21 0.55
CA GLU A 561 6.48 24.88 0.77
C GLU A 561 5.78 24.34 -0.50
N LEU A 562 5.08 25.21 -1.24
CA LEU A 562 4.47 24.85 -2.53
C LEU A 562 5.54 24.54 -3.59
N CYS A 563 6.63 25.33 -3.66
CA CYS A 563 7.76 25.06 -4.53
C CYS A 563 8.37 23.68 -4.27
N GLU A 564 8.53 23.30 -3.00
CA GLU A 564 9.05 21.97 -2.62
C GLU A 564 8.04 20.84 -2.90
N MET A 565 6.76 21.05 -2.61
CA MET A 565 5.70 20.07 -2.88
C MET A 565 5.59 19.76 -4.38
N PHE A 566 5.74 20.78 -5.24
CA PHE A 566 5.65 20.66 -6.69
C PHE A 566 7.01 20.50 -7.40
N LEU A 567 8.08 20.19 -6.66
CA LEU A 567 9.44 20.12 -7.21
C LEU A 567 9.55 19.19 -8.42
N ASP A 568 9.00 17.98 -8.32
CA ASP A 568 9.11 16.96 -9.37
C ASP A 568 8.22 17.24 -10.59
N SER A 569 7.00 17.77 -10.33
CA SER A 569 6.00 18.01 -11.38
C SER A 569 6.26 19.32 -12.12
N MET A 570 6.50 20.43 -11.40
CA MET A 570 6.60 21.78 -11.97
C MET A 570 8.03 22.27 -12.16
N PHE A 571 9.01 21.69 -11.45
CA PHE A 571 10.41 22.14 -11.48
C PHE A 571 11.38 21.05 -11.98
N LEU A 572 10.88 19.99 -12.62
CA LEU A 572 11.73 18.92 -13.18
C LEU A 572 12.70 18.31 -12.14
N GLY A 573 12.33 18.33 -10.86
CA GLY A 573 13.12 17.79 -9.75
C GLY A 573 14.13 18.76 -9.13
N ARG A 574 14.22 20.02 -9.58
CA ARG A 574 15.10 21.03 -8.95
C ARG A 574 14.60 22.47 -9.13
N LEU A 575 14.72 23.28 -8.07
CA LEU A 575 14.47 24.72 -8.19
C LEU A 575 15.59 25.37 -9.01
N PRO A 576 15.28 26.12 -10.08
CA PRO A 576 16.30 26.82 -10.83
C PRO A 576 16.89 27.95 -9.98
N ASP A 577 18.22 28.07 -9.97
CA ASP A 577 19.00 29.17 -9.41
C ASP A 577 19.51 30.13 -10.50
N ALA A 578 19.46 29.69 -11.75
CA ALA A 578 19.76 30.46 -12.96
C ALA A 578 18.92 29.94 -14.14
N ASN A 579 19.00 30.63 -15.29
CA ASN A 579 18.28 30.26 -16.52
C ASN A 579 16.77 30.07 -16.32
N PHE A 580 16.17 30.91 -15.46
CA PHE A 580 14.78 30.82 -15.03
C PHE A 580 13.81 30.67 -16.19
N LEU A 581 13.94 31.52 -17.22
CA LEU A 581 13.07 31.54 -18.40
C LEU A 581 13.10 30.21 -19.16
N SER A 582 14.30 29.71 -19.46
CA SER A 582 14.46 28.43 -20.14
C SER A 582 13.91 27.26 -19.33
N HIS A 583 14.06 27.33 -18.00
CA HIS A 583 13.52 26.32 -17.11
C HIS A 583 11.99 26.35 -17.06
N PHE A 584 11.38 27.53 -16.92
CA PHE A 584 9.94 27.74 -16.96
C PHE A 584 9.34 27.24 -18.26
N ARG A 585 9.81 27.71 -19.42
CA ARG A 585 9.33 27.30 -20.75
C ARG A 585 9.44 25.78 -20.97
N ARG A 586 10.54 25.16 -20.53
CA ARG A 586 10.73 23.70 -20.64
C ARG A 586 9.83 22.92 -19.66
N ALA A 587 9.73 23.36 -18.41
CA ALA A 587 9.00 22.63 -17.39
C ALA A 587 7.49 22.71 -17.61
N VAL A 588 6.99 23.92 -17.87
CA VAL A 588 5.56 24.25 -17.96
C VAL A 588 5.01 24.01 -19.34
N HIS A 589 5.72 24.39 -20.41
CA HIS A 589 5.21 24.25 -21.78
C HIS A 589 5.82 23.06 -22.54
N GLY A 590 6.94 22.51 -22.08
CA GLY A 590 7.62 21.42 -22.79
C GLY A 590 8.40 21.88 -24.01
N CYS A 591 8.77 23.17 -24.08
CA CYS A 591 9.58 23.72 -25.16
C CYS A 591 10.89 22.93 -25.32
N LYS A 592 11.24 22.62 -26.57
CA LYS A 592 12.50 21.95 -26.94
C LYS A 592 13.48 23.00 -27.45
N ILE A 593 14.76 22.82 -27.14
CA ILE A 593 15.83 23.70 -27.64
C ILE A 593 15.81 23.59 -29.17
N SER A 594 15.60 24.72 -29.86
CA SER A 594 15.70 24.72 -31.31
C SER A 594 17.12 24.29 -31.72
N LYS A 595 17.20 23.34 -32.65
CA LYS A 595 18.48 22.89 -33.22
C LYS A 595 19.05 23.92 -34.20
N ASP A 596 18.22 24.86 -34.67
CA ASP A 596 18.67 25.90 -35.58
C ASP A 596 19.58 26.86 -34.83
N LYS A 597 20.78 27.04 -35.37
CA LYS A 597 21.79 27.95 -34.83
C LYS A 597 21.16 29.34 -34.79
N GLY A 598 21.09 29.90 -33.57
CA GLY A 598 20.23 31.02 -33.21
C GLY A 598 20.20 32.15 -34.22
N VAL A 599 18.99 32.61 -34.51
CA VAL A 599 18.78 33.96 -35.04
C VAL A 599 19.36 34.91 -34.00
N GLN A 600 20.49 35.52 -34.32
CA GLN A 600 21.00 36.66 -33.55
C GLN A 600 20.07 37.83 -33.83
N HIS A 601 19.17 38.14 -32.90
CA HIS A 601 18.57 39.46 -32.86
C HIS A 601 19.51 40.36 -32.05
N ASP A 602 20.17 41.31 -32.72
CA ASP A 602 21.03 42.34 -32.12
C ASP A 602 22.16 41.86 -31.20
N GLY A 603 22.81 40.73 -31.53
CA GLY A 603 24.00 40.25 -30.82
C GLY A 603 23.80 39.79 -29.37
N LYS A 604 22.54 39.71 -28.88
CA LYS A 604 22.21 39.17 -27.56
C LYS A 604 21.63 37.76 -27.69
N LEU A 605 22.11 36.83 -26.85
CA LEU A 605 21.52 35.49 -26.72
C LEU A 605 20.13 35.61 -26.10
N ILE A 606 19.09 35.70 -26.94
CA ILE A 606 17.71 35.41 -26.55
C ILE A 606 17.63 33.91 -26.25
N SER A 607 16.80 33.53 -25.27
CA SER A 607 16.52 32.11 -24.96
C SER A 607 16.20 31.35 -26.25
N ARG A 608 16.93 30.27 -26.55
CA ARG A 608 16.71 29.38 -27.73
C ARG A 608 15.39 28.59 -27.68
N LEU A 609 14.50 28.94 -26.77
CA LEU A 609 13.22 28.31 -26.49
C LEU A 609 12.15 29.36 -26.71
N GLU A 610 11.58 29.44 -27.90
CA GLU A 610 10.39 30.26 -28.13
C GLU A 610 9.15 29.49 -27.65
N LEU A 611 8.23 30.22 -27.01
CA LEU A 611 6.90 29.71 -26.71
C LEU A 611 6.08 29.80 -27.99
N ASP A 612 5.62 28.65 -28.50
CA ASP A 612 4.54 28.67 -29.48
C ASP A 612 3.26 29.13 -28.76
N PRO A 613 2.62 30.24 -29.17
CA PRO A 613 1.39 30.73 -28.54
C PRO A 613 0.25 29.70 -28.55
N LYS A 614 0.32 28.70 -29.43
CA LYS A 614 -0.65 27.59 -29.50
C LYS A 614 -0.29 26.42 -28.59
N GLN A 615 0.93 26.37 -28.06
CA GLN A 615 1.41 25.31 -27.18
C GLN A 615 0.88 25.51 -25.76
N GLY A 616 -0.16 24.74 -25.44
CA GLY A 616 -0.68 24.64 -24.07
C GLY A 616 0.35 24.09 -23.07
N PRO A 617 0.09 24.25 -21.77
CA PRO A 617 0.95 23.70 -20.74
C PRO A 617 1.04 22.17 -20.86
N ARG A 618 2.21 21.65 -20.55
CA ARG A 618 2.49 20.23 -20.38
C ARG A 618 1.59 19.67 -19.27
N LEU A 619 1.29 18.38 -19.36
CA LEU A 619 0.64 17.65 -18.28
C LEU A 619 1.56 17.59 -17.04
N LEU A 620 1.27 18.42 -16.02
CA LEU A 620 1.98 18.53 -14.74
C LEU A 620 1.22 17.81 -13.62
N TRP A 621 0.97 16.51 -13.77
CA TRP A 621 0.27 15.77 -12.73
C TRP A 621 1.16 15.58 -11.51
N VAL A 622 0.60 15.88 -10.34
CA VAL A 622 1.19 15.44 -9.09
C VAL A 622 0.69 14.04 -8.80
N GLU A 623 1.63 13.11 -8.84
CA GLU A 623 1.41 11.68 -8.58
C GLU A 623 0.99 11.46 -7.12
N SER A 624 0.13 10.45 -6.94
CA SER A 624 -0.34 9.98 -5.64
C SER A 624 -0.78 8.54 -5.81
N ASP A 625 -0.20 7.65 -5.01
CA ASP A 625 -0.55 6.24 -5.01
C ASP A 625 -1.85 5.96 -4.28
N PHE A 626 -2.20 6.80 -3.30
CA PHE A 626 -3.54 6.78 -2.69
C PHE A 626 -4.61 6.96 -3.78
N LYS A 627 -4.47 8.02 -4.60
CA LYS A 627 -5.37 8.36 -5.71
C LYS A 627 -5.35 7.29 -6.80
N GLU A 628 -4.18 6.85 -7.24
CA GLU A 628 -4.07 5.83 -8.29
C GLU A 628 -4.59 4.46 -7.85
N SER A 629 -4.52 4.11 -6.57
CA SER A 629 -5.07 2.85 -6.03
C SER A 629 -6.59 2.93 -5.98
N HIS A 630 -7.12 4.03 -5.45
CA HIS A 630 -8.56 4.23 -5.34
C HIS A 630 -9.29 4.16 -6.69
N ILE A 631 -8.74 4.79 -7.74
CA ILE A 631 -9.33 4.74 -9.10
C ILE A 631 -9.28 3.34 -9.72
N ARG A 632 -8.36 2.48 -9.26
CA ARG A 632 -8.22 1.08 -9.69
C ARG A 632 -8.97 0.11 -8.77
N ASN A 633 -9.88 0.61 -7.94
CA ASN A 633 -10.60 -0.18 -6.93
C ASN A 633 -9.63 -0.97 -6.03
N HIS A 634 -8.53 -0.33 -5.66
CA HIS A 634 -7.46 -0.88 -4.80
C HIS A 634 -6.70 -2.08 -5.38
N GLY A 635 -6.74 -2.24 -6.71
CA GLY A 635 -5.90 -3.21 -7.41
C GLY A 635 -4.40 -2.91 -7.29
N PRO A 636 -3.53 -3.92 -7.52
CA PRO A 636 -2.09 -3.79 -7.32
C PRO A 636 -1.47 -2.69 -8.19
N ILE A 637 -0.71 -1.80 -7.55
CA ILE A 637 0.04 -0.72 -8.21
C ILE A 637 1.52 -0.98 -8.13
N GLY A 638 2.14 -1.22 -9.29
CA GLY A 638 3.57 -1.53 -9.36
C GLY A 638 4.46 -0.47 -8.69
N ARG A 639 4.14 0.84 -8.80
CA ARG A 639 4.93 1.90 -8.13
C ARG A 639 4.81 1.86 -6.61
N LEU A 640 3.60 1.67 -6.09
CA LEU A 640 3.36 1.51 -4.65
C LEU A 640 4.06 0.27 -4.10
N ILE A 641 3.85 -0.89 -4.73
CA ILE A 641 4.51 -2.15 -4.36
C ILE A 641 6.04 -1.98 -4.41
N ALA A 642 6.58 -1.30 -5.42
CA ALA A 642 8.00 -1.07 -5.50
C ALA A 642 8.53 -0.26 -4.31
N ARG A 643 7.86 0.84 -3.92
CA ARG A 643 8.26 1.62 -2.75
C ARG A 643 8.14 0.85 -1.44
N MET A 644 7.05 0.11 -1.24
CA MET A 644 6.85 -0.78 -0.08
C MET A 644 7.97 -1.81 0.08
N HIS A 645 8.67 -2.16 -1.01
CA HIS A 645 9.76 -3.12 -1.02
C HIS A 645 11.15 -2.50 -1.31
N GLY A 646 11.28 -1.17 -1.29
CA GLY A 646 12.54 -0.47 -1.53
C GLY A 646 13.12 -0.64 -2.94
N ILE A 647 12.27 -0.94 -3.93
CA ILE A 647 12.65 -1.12 -5.33
C ILE A 647 12.56 0.22 -6.07
N THR A 648 13.69 0.73 -6.54
CA THR A 648 13.73 1.97 -7.32
C THR A 648 13.13 1.78 -8.71
N ILE A 649 12.07 2.51 -9.02
CA ILE A 649 11.51 2.62 -10.37
C ILE A 649 11.81 4.03 -10.90
N PRO A 650 12.23 4.17 -12.18
CA PRO A 650 12.35 5.48 -12.80
C PRO A 650 11.07 6.30 -12.62
N PRO A 651 11.16 7.59 -12.24
CA PRO A 651 9.99 8.42 -11.97
C PRO A 651 9.13 8.62 -13.24
N ARG A 652 9.73 8.44 -14.42
CA ARG A 652 9.05 8.56 -15.71
C ARG A 652 9.27 7.30 -16.56
N GLY A 653 8.24 6.92 -17.30
CA GLY A 653 8.26 5.78 -18.21
C GLY A 653 7.50 4.57 -17.67
N ASP A 654 7.25 3.63 -18.58
CA ASP A 654 6.57 2.37 -18.27
C ASP A 654 7.46 1.46 -17.44
N ILE A 655 6.84 0.74 -16.50
CA ILE A 655 7.51 -0.31 -15.74
C ILE A 655 7.81 -1.45 -16.72
N LYS A 656 9.09 -1.81 -16.85
CA LYS A 656 9.50 -2.94 -17.70
C LYS A 656 8.71 -4.21 -17.33
N PRO A 657 8.28 -5.04 -18.30
CA PRO A 657 7.47 -6.23 -18.03
C PRO A 657 8.07 -7.21 -17.01
N GLU A 658 9.40 -7.36 -17.01
CA GLU A 658 10.12 -8.19 -16.02
C GLU A 658 9.99 -7.65 -14.60
N VAL A 659 10.16 -6.34 -14.43
CA VAL A 659 9.99 -5.67 -13.14
C VAL A 659 8.54 -5.79 -12.69
N ARG A 660 7.58 -5.62 -13.61
CA ARG A 660 6.15 -5.77 -13.30
C ARG A 660 5.83 -7.17 -12.78
N ARG A 661 6.27 -8.24 -13.46
CA ARG A 661 6.09 -9.62 -12.98
C ARG A 661 6.69 -9.84 -11.60
N ARG A 662 7.88 -9.30 -11.34
CA ARG A 662 8.51 -9.37 -10.01
C ARG A 662 7.67 -8.68 -8.94
N LEU A 663 7.10 -7.51 -9.25
CA LEU A 663 6.23 -6.77 -8.33
C LEU A 663 4.91 -7.50 -8.08
N ASP A 664 4.32 -8.10 -9.11
CA ASP A 664 3.13 -8.92 -8.96
C ASP A 664 3.42 -10.13 -8.05
N CYS A 665 4.54 -10.82 -8.26
CA CYS A 665 4.97 -11.90 -7.37
C CYS A 665 5.14 -11.42 -5.92
N LEU A 666 5.74 -10.25 -5.70
CA LEU A 666 5.89 -9.67 -4.35
C LEU A 666 4.52 -9.37 -3.73
N TYR A 667 3.59 -8.79 -4.50
CA TYR A 667 2.24 -8.51 -4.02
C TYR A 667 1.52 -9.77 -3.54
N TYR A 668 1.49 -10.83 -4.36
CA TYR A 668 0.79 -12.07 -4.00
C TYR A 668 1.51 -12.92 -2.95
N SER A 669 2.84 -12.83 -2.84
CA SER A 669 3.60 -13.60 -1.84
C SER A 669 3.75 -12.91 -0.48
N THR A 670 3.48 -11.60 -0.40
CA THR A 670 3.53 -10.87 0.88
C THR A 670 2.26 -11.16 1.69
N PRO A 671 2.37 -11.59 2.97
CA PRO A 671 1.21 -11.78 3.84
C PRO A 671 0.34 -10.53 3.94
N CYS A 672 -0.98 -10.69 4.06
CA CYS A 672 -1.92 -9.56 4.08
C CYS A 672 -1.60 -8.52 5.17
N ALA A 673 -1.34 -8.93 6.41
CA ALA A 673 -1.00 -8.00 7.50
C ALA A 673 0.28 -7.18 7.21
N GLU A 674 1.33 -7.84 6.74
CA GLU A 674 2.60 -7.19 6.39
C GLU A 674 2.44 -6.24 5.20
N HIS A 675 1.58 -6.60 4.24
CA HIS A 675 1.23 -5.72 3.12
C HIS A 675 0.53 -4.45 3.63
N THR A 676 -0.51 -4.59 4.46
CA THR A 676 -1.25 -3.46 5.03
C THR A 676 -0.34 -2.53 5.82
N LYS A 677 0.56 -3.07 6.64
CA LYS A 677 1.54 -2.29 7.41
C LYS A 677 2.46 -1.47 6.51
N ARG A 678 3.05 -2.09 5.48
CA ARG A 678 3.92 -1.38 4.51
C ARG A 678 3.14 -0.35 3.69
N ALA A 679 1.89 -0.66 3.34
CA ALA A 679 1.03 0.26 2.60
C ALA A 679 0.73 1.50 3.45
N LYS A 680 0.42 1.30 4.74
CA LYS A 680 0.24 2.39 5.72
C LYS A 680 1.46 3.31 5.78
N GLU A 681 2.67 2.75 5.91
CA GLU A 681 3.91 3.52 5.97
C GLU A 681 4.11 4.41 4.74
N GLU A 682 3.78 3.91 3.54
CA GLU A 682 3.90 4.67 2.29
C GLU A 682 2.79 5.71 2.13
N ILE A 683 1.54 5.35 2.38
CA ILE A 683 0.38 6.21 2.12
C ILE A 683 0.29 7.35 3.12
N VAL A 684 0.67 7.13 4.39
CA VAL A 684 0.66 8.20 5.40
C VAL A 684 1.54 9.38 4.97
N LYS A 685 2.61 9.15 4.19
CA LYS A 685 3.50 10.22 3.66
C LYS A 685 2.77 11.21 2.76
N GLU A 686 1.68 10.79 2.10
CA GLU A 686 0.87 11.66 1.24
C GLU A 686 -0.10 12.55 2.02
N PHE A 687 -0.27 12.30 3.32
CA PHE A 687 -1.12 13.08 4.22
C PHE A 687 -0.30 13.85 5.26
N ARG A 688 0.77 13.22 5.73
CA ARG A 688 1.67 13.70 6.78
C ARG A 688 3.09 13.63 6.26
N GLY A 689 3.76 14.77 6.17
CA GLY A 689 5.12 14.84 5.69
C GLY A 689 5.41 16.14 4.95
N PRO A 690 6.59 16.24 4.33
CA PRO A 690 7.00 17.43 3.57
C PRO A 690 6.20 17.60 2.26
N ARG A 691 5.52 16.54 1.79
CA ARG A 691 4.74 16.55 0.55
C ARG A 691 3.35 15.94 0.77
N PRO A 692 2.46 16.61 1.51
CA PRO A 692 1.14 16.10 1.88
C PRO A 692 0.15 16.22 0.71
N VAL A 693 0.48 15.63 -0.44
CA VAL A 693 -0.19 15.83 -1.73
C VAL A 693 -1.68 15.46 -1.74
N MET A 694 -2.14 14.61 -0.82
CA MET A 694 -3.56 14.26 -0.68
C MET A 694 -4.30 15.09 0.36
N ALA A 695 -3.60 15.61 1.38
CA ALA A 695 -4.23 16.40 2.43
C ALA A 695 -4.43 17.87 2.04
N VAL A 696 -3.78 18.34 0.97
CA VAL A 696 -3.80 19.74 0.55
C VAL A 696 -5.04 20.10 -0.27
N ASP A 697 -5.56 21.29 -0.02
CA ASP A 697 -6.65 21.92 -0.75
C ASP A 697 -6.13 22.61 -2.03
N TYR A 698 -6.27 21.91 -3.16
CA TYR A 698 -5.86 22.41 -4.46
C TYR A 698 -6.71 23.59 -4.96
N PHE A 699 -7.94 23.76 -4.47
CA PHE A 699 -8.78 24.90 -4.82
C PHE A 699 -8.26 26.15 -4.10
N ALA A 700 -7.88 26.03 -2.83
CA ALA A 700 -7.22 27.11 -2.10
C ALA A 700 -5.88 27.51 -2.75
N ILE A 701 -5.06 26.54 -3.20
CA ILE A 701 -3.82 26.82 -3.94
C ILE A 701 -4.11 27.58 -5.23
N PHE A 702 -5.08 27.11 -6.02
CA PHE A 702 -5.45 27.77 -7.25
C PHE A 702 -5.90 29.22 -7.00
N ASN A 703 -6.76 29.44 -6.00
CA ASN A 703 -7.23 30.78 -5.64
C ASN A 703 -6.08 31.69 -5.20
N LEU A 704 -5.18 31.21 -4.33
CA LEU A 704 -4.00 31.95 -3.90
C LEU A 704 -3.14 32.39 -5.09
N CYS A 705 -2.84 31.47 -6.00
CA CYS A 705 -2.06 31.77 -7.21
C CYS A 705 -2.81 32.70 -8.17
N ALA A 706 -4.11 32.50 -8.33
CA ALA A 706 -4.96 33.35 -9.17
C ALA A 706 -5.00 34.79 -8.67
N GLU A 707 -5.00 35.03 -7.36
CA GLU A 707 -4.93 36.37 -6.78
C GLU A 707 -3.64 37.09 -7.13
N VAL A 708 -2.49 36.40 -7.02
CA VAL A 708 -1.19 36.94 -7.43
C VAL A 708 -1.19 37.27 -8.92
N MET A 709 -1.74 36.38 -9.76
CA MET A 709 -1.82 36.57 -11.21
C MET A 709 -2.69 37.75 -11.62
N CYS A 710 -3.88 37.88 -11.02
CA CYS A 710 -4.75 39.02 -11.26
C CYS A 710 -4.08 40.33 -10.82
N GLU A 711 -3.40 40.33 -9.67
CA GLU A 711 -2.68 41.53 -9.21
C GLU A 711 -1.50 41.90 -10.12
N LEU A 712 -0.76 40.91 -10.62
CA LEU A 712 0.29 41.11 -11.62
C LEU A 712 -0.26 41.80 -12.87
N VAL A 713 -1.39 41.30 -13.39
CA VAL A 713 -2.05 41.88 -14.57
C VAL A 713 -2.50 43.30 -14.30
N ARG A 714 -3.17 43.54 -13.18
CA ARG A 714 -3.64 44.87 -12.77
C ARG A 714 -2.49 45.89 -12.70
N LEU A 715 -1.33 45.47 -12.20
CA LEU A 715 -0.15 46.33 -12.06
C LEU A 715 0.59 46.54 -13.38
N ARG A 716 0.64 45.53 -14.27
CA ARG A 716 1.43 45.59 -15.52
C ARG A 716 0.65 46.19 -16.69
N LYS A 717 -0.68 46.07 -16.70
CA LYS A 717 -1.56 46.54 -17.78
C LYS A 717 -1.30 48.01 -18.19
N PRO A 718 -1.18 48.99 -17.27
CA PRO A 718 -0.93 50.39 -17.66
C PRO A 718 0.42 50.64 -18.35
N ASP A 719 1.44 49.82 -18.05
CA ASP A 719 2.75 49.96 -18.69
C ASP A 719 2.73 49.34 -20.08
N MET A 720 2.09 48.18 -20.22
CA MET A 720 1.99 47.53 -21.52
C MET A 720 1.14 48.32 -22.51
N GLU A 721 0.05 48.97 -22.08
CA GLU A 721 -0.73 49.87 -22.94
C GLU A 721 0.11 51.04 -23.48
N LYS A 722 1.19 51.41 -22.79
CA LYS A 722 2.14 52.43 -23.25
C LYS A 722 3.26 51.84 -24.13
N GLU A 723 3.76 50.65 -23.79
CA GLU A 723 4.85 49.98 -24.49
C GLU A 723 4.39 49.40 -25.84
N GLU A 724 3.18 48.84 -25.89
CA GLU A 724 2.57 48.21 -27.06
C GLU A 724 1.14 48.74 -27.25
N PRO A 725 0.94 49.98 -27.75
CA PRO A 725 -0.39 50.57 -27.91
C PRO A 725 -1.27 49.80 -28.91
N ASP A 726 -0.66 49.05 -29.84
CA ASP A 726 -1.36 48.18 -30.79
C ASP A 726 -1.69 46.79 -30.20
N PHE A 727 -1.28 46.50 -28.96
CA PHE A 727 -1.58 45.24 -28.31
C PHE A 727 -3.06 45.19 -27.93
N ASP A 728 -3.82 44.40 -28.68
CA ASP A 728 -5.25 44.22 -28.43
C ASP A 728 -5.49 43.46 -27.12
N MET A 729 -5.60 44.22 -26.03
CA MET A 729 -5.97 43.71 -24.71
C MET A 729 -7.33 43.03 -24.68
N THR A 730 -8.23 43.39 -25.61
CA THR A 730 -9.57 42.81 -25.70
C THR A 730 -9.54 41.43 -26.34
N ALA A 731 -8.47 41.07 -27.07
CA ALA A 731 -8.22 39.71 -27.53
C ALA A 731 -7.99 38.74 -26.35
N PHE A 732 -7.56 39.25 -25.20
CA PHE A 732 -7.38 38.44 -24.00
C PHE A 732 -8.68 38.28 -23.27
N LYS A 733 -9.21 37.07 -23.40
CA LYS A 733 -10.45 36.59 -22.81
C LYS A 733 -10.54 36.80 -21.29
N SER A 734 -9.42 36.85 -20.56
CA SER A 734 -9.42 37.11 -19.12
C SER A 734 -8.05 37.55 -18.60
N ASP A 735 -8.05 38.17 -17.41
CA ASP A 735 -6.81 38.48 -16.68
C ASP A 735 -5.99 37.22 -16.41
N LEU A 736 -6.61 36.09 -16.06
CA LEU A 736 -5.88 34.84 -15.82
C LEU A 736 -5.17 34.35 -17.09
N PHE A 737 -5.80 34.48 -18.26
CA PHE A 737 -5.16 34.13 -19.52
C PHE A 737 -3.98 35.06 -19.84
N LEU A 738 -4.18 36.37 -19.68
CA LEU A 738 -3.14 37.39 -19.91
C LEU A 738 -1.95 37.24 -18.95
N SER A 739 -2.21 36.82 -17.72
CA SER A 739 -1.17 36.66 -16.69
C SER A 739 -0.05 35.70 -17.10
N SER A 740 -0.36 34.66 -17.90
CA SER A 740 0.62 33.70 -18.39
C SER A 740 1.69 34.35 -19.29
N LYS A 741 1.29 35.29 -20.15
CA LYS A 741 2.21 36.10 -20.98
C LYS A 741 3.08 36.97 -20.07
N PHE A 742 2.46 37.64 -19.09
CA PHE A 742 3.19 38.52 -18.19
C PHE A 742 4.19 37.81 -17.29
N VAL A 743 3.95 36.55 -16.93
CA VAL A 743 4.93 35.75 -16.18
C VAL A 743 6.20 35.56 -17.00
N ASP A 744 6.06 35.14 -18.26
CA ASP A 744 7.19 34.89 -19.15
C ASP A 744 7.99 36.19 -19.40
N ASP A 745 7.30 37.28 -19.74
CA ASP A 745 7.88 38.61 -19.90
C ASP A 745 8.58 39.10 -18.62
N SER A 746 7.94 38.91 -17.47
CA SER A 746 8.50 39.32 -16.17
C SER A 746 9.78 38.57 -15.84
N ILE A 747 9.82 37.25 -16.06
CA ILE A 747 11.02 36.44 -15.84
C ILE A 747 12.14 36.92 -16.78
N GLU A 748 11.82 37.21 -18.04
CA GLU A 748 12.79 37.73 -19.01
C GLU A 748 13.37 39.10 -18.59
N ILE A 749 12.51 40.03 -18.18
CA ILE A 749 12.90 41.36 -17.70
C ILE A 749 13.81 41.23 -16.47
N ILE A 750 13.46 40.40 -15.49
CA ILE A 750 14.27 40.17 -14.30
C ILE A 750 15.65 39.62 -14.68
N MET A 751 15.71 38.68 -15.63
CA MET A 751 16.98 38.13 -16.12
C MET A 751 17.84 39.20 -16.82
N LYS A 752 17.25 40.05 -17.67
CA LYS A 752 17.93 41.17 -18.34
C LYS A 752 18.50 42.16 -17.33
N LEU A 753 17.70 42.54 -16.33
CA LEU A 753 18.11 43.43 -15.24
C LEU A 753 19.26 42.85 -14.41
N CYS A 754 19.28 41.53 -14.18
CA CYS A 754 20.35 40.87 -13.47
C CYS A 754 21.66 40.78 -14.27
N ALA A 755 21.58 40.71 -15.60
CA ALA A 755 22.74 40.59 -16.48
C ALA A 755 23.46 41.93 -16.72
N ASP A 756 22.73 43.03 -16.82
CA ASP A 756 23.29 44.33 -17.15
C ASP A 756 24.09 44.95 -15.97
N LYS A 757 25.35 45.33 -16.23
CA LYS A 757 26.21 45.97 -15.24
C LYS A 757 25.73 47.38 -14.88
N ASN A 758 25.13 48.11 -15.83
CA ASN A 758 24.69 49.49 -15.68
C ASN A 758 23.40 49.58 -14.84
N TYR A 759 22.56 48.53 -14.87
CA TYR A 759 21.33 48.48 -14.07
C TYR A 759 21.54 47.93 -12.65
N ARG A 760 22.76 47.53 -12.27
CA ARG A 760 23.03 47.02 -10.90
C ARG A 760 22.64 48.00 -9.79
N GLY A 761 22.84 49.30 -10.02
CA GLY A 761 22.41 50.35 -9.07
C GLY A 761 20.89 50.43 -8.96
N LEU A 762 20.19 50.47 -10.09
CA LEU A 762 18.73 50.54 -10.18
C LEU A 762 18.02 49.32 -9.60
N VAL A 763 18.56 48.11 -9.77
CA VAL A 763 17.98 46.88 -9.19
C VAL A 763 18.04 46.90 -7.66
N SER A 764 19.07 47.51 -7.06
CA SER A 764 19.18 47.61 -5.59
C SER A 764 18.14 48.55 -4.97
N THR A 765 17.78 49.62 -5.68
CA THR A 765 16.75 50.59 -5.25
C THR A 765 15.34 50.15 -5.64
N ALA A 766 15.17 49.49 -6.79
CA ALA A 766 13.87 49.06 -7.30
C ALA A 766 13.47 47.63 -6.89
N GLY A 767 14.35 46.87 -6.21
CA GLY A 767 14.13 45.45 -5.94
C GLY A 767 12.86 45.13 -5.14
N LYS A 768 12.40 46.05 -4.28
CA LYS A 768 11.12 45.91 -3.56
C LYS A 768 9.91 46.44 -4.34
N ASP A 769 10.15 47.31 -5.32
CA ASP A 769 9.12 48.05 -6.04
C ASP A 769 8.88 47.55 -7.46
N CYS A 770 9.60 46.50 -7.90
CA CYS A 770 9.34 45.90 -9.20
C CYS A 770 7.92 45.30 -9.21
N ILE A 771 7.21 45.50 -10.31
CA ILE A 771 5.80 45.10 -10.47
C ILE A 771 5.56 43.63 -10.07
N PRO A 772 6.41 42.67 -10.49
CA PRO A 772 6.21 41.29 -10.08
C PRO A 772 6.31 41.06 -8.57
N ALA A 773 7.26 41.70 -7.86
CA ALA A 773 7.38 41.56 -6.41
C ALA A 773 6.16 42.17 -5.67
N ARG A 774 5.62 43.29 -6.19
CA ARG A 774 4.42 43.92 -5.64
C ARG A 774 3.18 43.03 -5.75
N ALA A 775 3.08 42.19 -6.78
CA ALA A 775 1.97 41.24 -6.90
C ALA A 775 1.90 40.24 -5.74
N PHE A 776 3.05 39.88 -5.14
CA PHE A 776 3.12 39.01 -3.96
C PHE A 776 2.91 39.74 -2.63
N SER A 777 2.88 41.08 -2.62
CA SER A 777 2.79 41.86 -1.37
C SER A 777 1.45 41.71 -0.64
N LYS A 778 0.41 41.27 -1.34
CA LYS A 778 -0.92 40.99 -0.79
C LYS A 778 -1.02 39.66 -0.05
N LEU A 779 -0.06 38.75 -0.25
CA LEU A 779 -0.08 37.45 0.41
C LEU A 779 0.20 37.60 1.90
N ASP A 780 -0.55 36.87 2.72
CA ASP A 780 -0.25 36.75 4.13
C ASP A 780 1.11 36.03 4.30
N LYS A 781 2.07 36.76 4.87
CA LYS A 781 3.43 36.26 5.11
C LYS A 781 3.50 35.16 6.17
N LYS A 782 2.43 34.96 6.94
CA LYS A 782 2.30 33.89 7.93
C LYS A 782 1.55 32.68 7.40
N LEU A 783 1.00 32.76 6.18
CA LEU A 783 0.32 31.63 5.57
C LEU A 783 1.31 30.48 5.37
N SER A 784 0.85 29.28 5.72
CA SER A 784 1.57 28.02 5.57
C SER A 784 0.71 27.01 4.80
N LEU A 785 1.35 26.00 4.22
CA LEU A 785 0.69 24.90 3.55
C LEU A 785 -0.21 24.10 4.50
N ASP A 786 0.13 24.04 5.79
CA ASP A 786 -0.69 23.36 6.80
C ASP A 786 -2.08 24.00 6.97
N GLN A 787 -2.16 25.34 6.89
CA GLN A 787 -3.43 26.07 6.89
C GLN A 787 -4.25 25.86 5.61
N MET A 788 -3.63 25.32 4.55
CA MET A 788 -4.26 24.97 3.29
C MET A 788 -4.56 23.47 3.17
N LYS A 789 -4.51 22.72 4.29
CA LYS A 789 -4.93 21.31 4.31
C LYS A 789 -6.41 21.18 4.64
N TRP A 790 -7.02 20.13 4.11
CA TRP A 790 -8.32 19.65 4.57
C TRP A 790 -8.25 19.30 6.06
N LYS A 791 -9.25 19.72 6.83
CA LYS A 791 -9.39 19.29 8.23
C LYS A 791 -10.08 17.93 8.23
N MET A 792 -9.31 16.88 8.48
CA MET A 792 -9.70 15.46 8.38
C MET A 792 -9.49 14.70 9.68
#